data_AF-A0A2V6BLC5-F1
#
_entry.id   AF-A0A2V6BLC5-F1
#
_cell.length_a   1.000
_cell.length_b   1.000
_cell.length_c   1.000
_cell.angle_alpha   90.00
_cell.angle_beta   90.00
_cell.angle_gamma   90.00
#
_symmetry.space_group_name_H-M   'P 1'
#
loop_
_entity.id
_entity.type
_entity.pdbx_description
1 polymer ?
#
loop_
_entity_poly.entity_id
_entity_poly.type
_entity_poly.pdbx_seq_one_letter_code
_entity_poly.pdbx_strand_id
1 'polypeptide(L)'
;TSNLLLNSEGTMQVNGNITVDNFNAFSNGDFQQGSGIVTARDVTINSLGGNVAFDLSKFANLAGGGGTITLNANGSLTIIPNGSDPTTRTSITAHAGTIDFNSSSLFHFDFSNSDFVSLSAGAGGIQAPNVEFIGPNLTLRSDGDINLFDTRLLSVRGQPIFSGLIDANGSIFANGDIQTAVLTAGGDISDGGLIFAREISAGGNISAHQIIAVGGSMNAGGNISSGSGPIELRSGGGAPSGNLTAGGDLFAGGGLFSGGAPTAITVGGNLSAPGLVAGTVSVGGEMKIANITGTSVSGVAANTITAGSILMINAPAFFPNYLISNDRNGVTPSDFILTAGSLTSVGPRIPMINANGTSAFSDPNSNPGSGGHITLNILGAGLTVGPQGDLSSISSNGGNFNFGGAYGGGNGGTISITAVGPITIDSPIEATTGRVLDGTRTAGNGGAITLNSANDAVAINSRVQASSADPAITTARRRSANGGNITLKSGKPSGVAINISNTGQLLSLLDAAAPGPGGKVTILATGANSSTKVNGTLRADRGTIDIRHTGDAGQINLGWPGASDAVDAHGDVIKVAALGNNGVLTIGNGVLSADTTLKLYSPGSSGTVNFVADVTLGGASTKIIAGNTVNIFNGVVVTVGGDNSASVYTNNANYSGFGGNGSRTGTFAGRGANNPLPLRQFPPLDAPGG
;
A
#
# COMPACT_ATOMS: atom_id res chain seq x y z
N THR A 1 -31.44 32.97 -52.11
CA THR A 1 -30.72 31.70 -51.93
C THR A 1 -31.19 30.71 -52.96
N SER A 2 -30.29 30.03 -53.65
CA SER A 2 -30.66 29.01 -54.66
C SER A 2 -30.77 27.64 -54.00
N ASN A 3 -31.90 26.96 -54.21
CA ASN A 3 -32.16 25.63 -53.64
C ASN A 3 -32.37 24.63 -54.78
N LEU A 4 -31.69 23.49 -54.71
CA LEU A 4 -31.99 22.33 -55.55
C LEU A 4 -32.55 21.22 -54.68
N LEU A 5 -33.68 20.67 -55.13
CA LEU A 5 -34.33 19.50 -54.53
C LEU A 5 -34.43 18.40 -55.60
N LEU A 6 -33.86 17.24 -55.31
CA LEU A 6 -33.94 16.04 -56.13
C LEU A 6 -34.72 14.98 -55.34
N ASN A 7 -35.83 14.49 -55.91
CA ASN A 7 -36.64 13.43 -55.32
C ASN A 7 -36.74 12.26 -56.30
N SER A 8 -36.46 11.05 -55.84
CA SER A 8 -36.53 9.83 -56.65
C SER A 8 -37.09 8.67 -55.83
N GLU A 9 -37.98 7.88 -56.44
CA GLU A 9 -38.41 6.59 -55.90
C GLU A 9 -37.39 5.47 -56.16
N GLY A 10 -36.42 5.71 -57.04
CA GLY A 10 -35.34 4.78 -57.37
C GLY A 10 -33.97 5.41 -57.08
N THR A 11 -32.94 4.97 -57.80
CA THR A 11 -31.57 5.47 -57.63
C THR A 11 -31.40 6.91 -58.11
N MET A 12 -30.49 7.66 -57.49
CA MET A 12 -30.03 8.98 -57.93
C MET A 12 -28.52 9.01 -58.18
N GLN A 13 -28.10 9.79 -59.17
CA GLN A 13 -26.70 10.06 -59.51
C GLN A 13 -26.58 11.48 -60.10
N VAL A 14 -25.53 12.21 -59.72
CA VAL A 14 -25.28 13.58 -60.22
C VAL A 14 -24.07 13.61 -61.14
N ASN A 15 -24.30 13.77 -62.46
CA ASN A 15 -23.22 13.76 -63.45
C ASN A 15 -22.89 15.17 -64.02
N GLY A 16 -23.71 16.18 -63.72
CA GLY A 16 -23.46 17.57 -64.08
C GLY A 16 -22.93 18.38 -62.90
N ASN A 17 -22.18 19.46 -63.18
CA ASN A 17 -21.75 20.39 -62.14
C ASN A 17 -22.94 21.22 -61.64
N ILE A 18 -23.03 21.40 -60.33
CA ILE A 18 -24.13 22.10 -59.65
C ILE A 18 -23.54 23.17 -58.74
N THR A 19 -24.09 24.39 -58.79
CA THR A 19 -23.76 25.47 -57.87
C THR A 19 -25.06 26.05 -57.30
N VAL A 20 -25.30 25.79 -56.01
CA VAL A 20 -26.51 26.23 -55.29
C VAL A 20 -26.16 26.65 -53.86
N ASP A 21 -27.06 27.32 -53.14
CA ASP A 21 -26.88 27.48 -51.69
C ASP A 21 -27.24 26.17 -50.95
N ASN A 22 -28.37 25.56 -51.28
CA ASN A 22 -28.84 24.32 -50.64
C ASN A 22 -29.01 23.20 -51.66
N PHE A 23 -28.33 22.08 -51.45
CA PHE A 23 -28.50 20.84 -52.22
C PHE A 23 -29.22 19.80 -51.37
N ASN A 24 -30.40 19.38 -51.80
CA ASN A 24 -31.21 18.38 -51.10
C ASN A 24 -31.53 17.23 -52.04
N ALA A 25 -31.19 16.01 -51.66
CA ALA A 25 -31.49 14.80 -52.40
C ALA A 25 -32.24 13.79 -51.51
N PHE A 26 -33.42 13.34 -51.93
CA PHE A 26 -34.22 12.29 -51.28
C PHE A 26 -34.47 11.14 -52.24
N SER A 27 -33.93 9.97 -51.90
CA SER A 27 -33.98 8.74 -52.68
C SER A 27 -34.69 7.65 -51.90
N ASN A 28 -35.57 6.87 -52.54
CA ASN A 28 -36.03 5.60 -51.98
C ASN A 28 -35.17 4.40 -52.47
N GLY A 29 -34.29 4.59 -53.46
CA GLY A 29 -33.20 3.68 -53.84
C GLY A 29 -31.83 4.23 -53.44
N ASP A 30 -30.74 3.85 -54.12
CA ASP A 30 -29.38 4.31 -53.78
C ASP A 30 -29.10 5.78 -54.19
N PHE A 31 -28.20 6.46 -53.49
CA PHE A 31 -27.48 7.61 -54.01
C PHE A 31 -26.09 7.17 -54.49
N GLN A 32 -25.88 7.08 -55.79
CA GLN A 32 -24.65 6.58 -56.41
C GLN A 32 -23.63 7.69 -56.63
N GLN A 33 -22.35 7.29 -56.69
CA GLN A 33 -21.25 8.18 -57.03
C GLN A 33 -21.47 8.78 -58.42
N GLY A 34 -21.51 10.11 -58.49
CA GLY A 34 -21.66 10.85 -59.72
C GLY A 34 -20.34 11.45 -60.24
N SER A 35 -20.30 11.83 -61.51
CA SER A 35 -19.12 12.48 -62.09
C SER A 35 -19.05 13.99 -61.82
N GLY A 36 -20.19 14.64 -61.55
CA GLY A 36 -20.32 16.09 -61.41
C GLY A 36 -19.85 16.64 -60.06
N ILE A 37 -19.43 17.90 -60.04
CA ILE A 37 -19.03 18.62 -58.83
C ILE A 37 -20.22 19.43 -58.29
N VAL A 38 -20.60 19.16 -57.03
CA VAL A 38 -21.61 19.90 -56.27
C VAL A 38 -20.90 20.95 -55.40
N THR A 39 -21.17 22.23 -55.68
CA THR A 39 -20.77 23.36 -54.84
C THR A 39 -22.00 23.91 -54.14
N ALA A 40 -22.17 23.58 -52.87
CA ALA A 40 -23.30 24.03 -52.06
C ALA A 40 -22.89 24.39 -50.63
N ARG A 41 -23.59 25.34 -50.01
CA ARG A 41 -23.43 25.70 -48.59
C ARG A 41 -23.92 24.57 -47.72
N ASP A 42 -25.17 24.15 -47.92
CA ASP A 42 -25.76 23.06 -47.17
C ASP A 42 -26.07 21.90 -48.11
N VAL A 43 -25.62 20.70 -47.73
CA VAL A 43 -25.78 19.46 -48.49
C VAL A 43 -26.55 18.47 -47.63
N THR A 44 -27.71 18.03 -48.09
CA THR A 44 -28.51 17.00 -47.44
C THR A 44 -28.78 15.87 -48.43
N ILE A 45 -28.38 14.65 -48.09
CA ILE A 45 -28.63 13.45 -48.88
C ILE A 45 -29.34 12.43 -47.99
N ASN A 46 -30.53 12.01 -48.38
CA ASN A 46 -31.33 10.99 -47.71
C ASN A 46 -31.61 9.83 -48.68
N SER A 47 -31.13 8.64 -48.34
CA SER A 47 -31.40 7.38 -49.02
C SER A 47 -32.22 6.49 -48.08
N LEU A 48 -33.54 6.58 -48.18
CA LEU A 48 -34.49 5.98 -47.22
C LEU A 48 -34.61 4.45 -47.38
N GLY A 49 -34.31 3.92 -48.56
CA GLY A 49 -34.39 2.48 -48.85
C GLY A 49 -33.10 1.87 -49.38
N GLY A 50 -32.01 2.64 -49.48
CA GLY A 50 -30.77 2.20 -50.11
C GLY A 50 -29.51 2.72 -49.43
N ASN A 51 -28.43 2.71 -50.20
CA ASN A 51 -27.08 3.10 -49.80
C ASN A 51 -26.77 4.54 -50.25
N VAL A 52 -25.69 5.10 -49.73
CA VAL A 52 -25.11 6.38 -50.18
C VAL A 52 -23.63 6.17 -50.49
N ALA A 53 -23.20 6.48 -51.70
CA ALA A 53 -21.80 6.61 -52.07
C ALA A 53 -21.43 8.09 -52.15
N PHE A 54 -20.64 8.56 -51.18
CA PHE A 54 -20.26 9.97 -51.02
C PHE A 54 -18.77 10.16 -51.29
N ASP A 55 -18.45 10.74 -52.43
CA ASP A 55 -17.07 11.06 -52.82
C ASP A 55 -16.75 12.51 -52.45
N LEU A 56 -15.83 12.70 -51.49
CA LEU A 56 -15.47 14.05 -51.00
C LEU A 56 -14.97 14.97 -52.13
N SER A 57 -14.39 14.44 -53.20
CA SER A 57 -13.93 15.23 -54.35
C SER A 57 -15.06 15.81 -55.18
N LYS A 58 -16.28 15.27 -55.04
CA LYS A 58 -17.47 15.71 -55.76
C LYS A 58 -18.27 16.75 -54.99
N PHE A 59 -17.91 17.03 -53.74
CA PHE A 59 -18.60 18.00 -52.89
C PHE A 59 -17.62 19.07 -52.40
N ALA A 60 -17.47 20.13 -53.19
CA ALA A 60 -16.44 21.14 -52.98
C ALA A 60 -16.63 21.93 -51.68
N ASN A 61 -15.52 22.30 -51.03
CA ASN A 61 -15.50 23.31 -49.97
C ASN A 61 -15.80 24.70 -50.54
N LEU A 62 -16.49 25.55 -49.76
CA LEU A 62 -16.82 26.91 -50.18
C LEU A 62 -15.66 27.88 -49.93
N ALA A 63 -15.48 28.84 -50.85
CA ALA A 63 -14.60 29.98 -50.63
C ALA A 63 -15.12 30.82 -49.44
N GLY A 64 -14.36 30.87 -48.35
CA GLY A 64 -14.74 31.53 -47.09
C GLY A 64 -15.32 30.61 -46.01
N GLY A 65 -15.50 29.32 -46.28
CA GLY A 65 -15.97 28.32 -45.33
C GLY A 65 -17.44 28.41 -44.92
N GLY A 66 -17.84 27.53 -44.01
CA GLY A 66 -19.19 27.42 -43.44
C GLY A 66 -20.07 26.33 -44.08
N GLY A 67 -21.35 26.32 -43.67
CA GLY A 67 -22.38 25.38 -44.15
C GLY A 67 -22.29 23.97 -43.55
N THR A 68 -23.23 23.08 -43.88
CA THR A 68 -23.35 21.74 -43.29
C THR A 68 -23.42 20.61 -44.31
N ILE A 69 -23.03 19.40 -43.90
CA ILE A 69 -23.26 18.16 -44.64
C ILE A 69 -24.07 17.19 -43.77
N THR A 70 -25.19 16.71 -44.29
CA THR A 70 -26.05 15.70 -43.65
C THR A 70 -26.28 14.52 -44.60
N LEU A 71 -25.82 13.34 -44.20
CA LEU A 71 -25.89 12.10 -44.99
C LEU A 71 -26.68 11.03 -44.22
N ASN A 72 -27.79 10.59 -44.77
CA ASN A 72 -28.60 9.53 -44.18
C ASN A 72 -28.75 8.39 -45.18
N ALA A 73 -28.32 7.19 -44.80
CA ALA A 73 -28.53 5.95 -45.54
C ALA A 73 -29.29 4.96 -44.66
N ASN A 74 -30.18 4.16 -45.24
CA ASN A 74 -30.78 3.02 -44.52
C ASN A 74 -29.78 1.84 -44.50
N GLY A 75 -29.16 1.57 -45.65
CA GLY A 75 -28.09 0.57 -45.80
C GLY A 75 -26.72 1.11 -45.41
N SER A 76 -25.76 1.07 -46.33
CA SER A 76 -24.41 1.57 -46.11
C SER A 76 -24.23 3.03 -46.57
N LEU A 77 -23.39 3.77 -45.85
CA LEU A 77 -22.77 5.00 -46.31
C LEU A 77 -21.30 4.71 -46.62
N THR A 78 -20.93 4.69 -47.89
CA THR A 78 -19.54 4.61 -48.32
C THR A 78 -19.00 6.02 -48.53
N ILE A 79 -18.02 6.43 -47.74
CA ILE A 79 -17.29 7.68 -47.91
C ILE A 79 -16.01 7.35 -48.68
N ILE A 80 -15.83 7.99 -49.83
CA ILE A 80 -14.62 7.89 -50.65
C ILE A 80 -13.79 9.15 -50.36
N PRO A 81 -12.71 9.04 -49.59
CA PRO A 81 -11.92 10.18 -49.20
C PRO A 81 -11.06 10.73 -50.35
N ASN A 82 -10.88 12.05 -50.40
CA ASN A 82 -9.97 12.72 -51.34
C ASN A 82 -9.43 14.02 -50.71
N GLY A 83 -8.14 14.30 -50.94
CA GLY A 83 -7.45 15.49 -50.48
C GLY A 83 -6.90 15.36 -49.06
N SER A 84 -6.00 16.26 -48.67
CA SER A 84 -5.48 16.39 -47.31
C SER A 84 -5.83 17.73 -46.67
N ASP A 85 -6.52 18.60 -47.41
CA ASP A 85 -6.84 19.93 -46.93
C ASP A 85 -7.96 19.87 -45.88
N PRO A 86 -7.86 20.62 -44.77
CA PRO A 86 -8.90 20.68 -43.78
C PRO A 86 -10.25 21.05 -44.38
N THR A 87 -11.30 20.36 -43.97
CA THR A 87 -12.65 20.76 -44.34
C THR A 87 -12.95 22.15 -43.78
N THR A 88 -13.70 22.93 -44.55
CA THR A 88 -14.17 24.26 -44.14
C THR A 88 -15.64 24.25 -43.74
N ARG A 89 -16.25 23.05 -43.69
CA ARG A 89 -17.64 22.85 -43.27
C ARG A 89 -17.79 23.14 -41.78
N THR A 90 -18.91 23.74 -41.39
CA THR A 90 -19.25 24.00 -39.98
C THR A 90 -19.51 22.69 -39.25
N SER A 91 -20.25 21.78 -39.87
CA SER A 91 -20.55 20.48 -39.28
C SER A 91 -20.79 19.41 -40.34
N ILE A 92 -20.51 18.16 -39.96
CA ILE A 92 -20.78 16.98 -40.77
C ILE A 92 -21.51 15.96 -39.90
N THR A 93 -22.69 15.54 -40.36
CA THR A 93 -23.53 14.55 -39.68
C THR A 93 -23.82 13.40 -40.62
N ALA A 94 -23.65 12.16 -40.15
CA ALA A 94 -23.98 10.98 -40.92
C ALA A 94 -24.70 9.93 -40.09
N HIS A 95 -25.70 9.28 -40.68
CA HIS A 95 -26.41 8.14 -40.10
C HIS A 95 -26.57 7.01 -41.14
N ALA A 96 -26.15 5.79 -40.80
CA ALA A 96 -26.28 4.62 -41.68
C ALA A 96 -26.38 3.29 -40.91
N GLY A 97 -26.76 2.20 -41.56
CA GLY A 97 -26.60 0.84 -41.02
C GLY A 97 -25.13 0.44 -40.88
N THR A 98 -24.30 0.85 -41.84
CA THR A 98 -22.84 0.75 -41.84
C THR A 98 -22.25 2.06 -42.37
N ILE A 99 -21.22 2.60 -41.74
CA ILE A 99 -20.42 3.69 -42.31
C ILE A 99 -19.05 3.12 -42.69
N ASP A 100 -18.70 3.19 -43.97
CA ASP A 100 -17.45 2.64 -44.50
C ASP A 100 -16.62 3.73 -45.18
N PHE A 101 -15.43 3.98 -44.64
CA PHE A 101 -14.43 4.84 -45.27
C PHE A 101 -13.55 3.99 -46.18
N ASN A 102 -13.87 4.03 -47.47
CA ASN A 102 -13.17 3.26 -48.49
C ASN A 102 -11.86 3.95 -48.89
N SER A 103 -10.85 3.86 -48.02
CA SER A 103 -9.50 4.36 -48.25
C SER A 103 -8.51 3.20 -48.29
N SER A 104 -7.73 3.09 -49.37
CA SER A 104 -6.65 2.10 -49.50
C SER A 104 -5.32 2.54 -48.88
N SER A 105 -5.23 3.80 -48.46
CA SER A 105 -4.07 4.41 -47.79
C SER A 105 -4.52 5.27 -46.62
N LEU A 106 -3.58 5.68 -45.76
CA LEU A 106 -3.87 6.63 -44.69
C LEU A 106 -4.52 7.90 -45.26
N PHE A 107 -5.66 8.28 -44.69
CA PHE A 107 -6.38 9.50 -44.99
C PHE A 107 -6.55 10.34 -43.73
N HIS A 108 -6.17 11.62 -43.81
CA HIS A 108 -6.34 12.58 -42.72
C HIS A 108 -7.69 13.28 -42.91
N PHE A 109 -8.69 12.85 -42.15
CA PHE A 109 -9.95 13.56 -42.08
C PHE A 109 -9.85 14.72 -41.11
N ASP A 110 -9.32 15.84 -41.62
CA ASP A 110 -9.10 17.05 -40.84
C ASP A 110 -10.35 17.96 -40.87
N PHE A 111 -11.03 18.03 -39.73
CA PHE A 111 -12.17 18.90 -39.45
C PHE A 111 -11.84 19.90 -38.33
N SER A 112 -10.58 20.30 -38.22
CA SER A 112 -10.12 21.26 -37.21
C SER A 112 -10.84 22.62 -37.25
N ASN A 113 -11.41 22.99 -38.40
CA ASN A 113 -12.20 24.21 -38.59
C ASN A 113 -13.71 24.01 -38.44
N SER A 114 -14.16 22.80 -38.13
CA SER A 114 -15.57 22.47 -37.88
C SER A 114 -15.92 22.63 -36.41
N ASP A 115 -17.18 22.95 -36.13
CA ASP A 115 -17.73 22.96 -34.77
C ASP A 115 -17.84 21.53 -34.22
N PHE A 116 -18.27 20.57 -35.05
CA PHE A 116 -18.37 19.16 -34.70
C PHE A 116 -18.50 18.24 -35.93
N VAL A 117 -18.17 16.96 -35.74
CA VAL A 117 -18.47 15.86 -36.67
C VAL A 117 -19.19 14.77 -35.89
N SER A 118 -20.30 14.27 -36.41
CA SER A 118 -21.09 13.21 -35.76
C SER A 118 -21.47 12.10 -36.74
N LEU A 119 -20.95 10.90 -36.51
CA LEU A 119 -21.20 9.70 -37.31
C LEU A 119 -21.90 8.65 -36.45
N SER A 120 -23.05 8.15 -36.90
CA SER A 120 -23.83 7.13 -36.21
C SER A 120 -24.08 5.94 -37.13
N ALA A 121 -23.62 4.76 -36.72
CA ALA A 121 -23.84 3.50 -37.43
C ALA A 121 -24.77 2.55 -36.66
N GLY A 122 -25.49 1.69 -37.38
CA GLY A 122 -26.20 0.55 -36.80
C GLY A 122 -25.26 -0.64 -36.54
N ALA A 123 -25.82 -1.85 -36.55
CA ALA A 123 -25.09 -3.08 -36.23
C ALA A 123 -23.93 -3.41 -37.19
N GLY A 124 -23.89 -2.79 -38.38
CA GLY A 124 -22.79 -2.94 -39.33
C GLY A 124 -21.55 -2.11 -38.98
N GLY A 125 -21.68 -1.18 -38.04
CA GLY A 125 -20.55 -0.48 -37.44
C GLY A 125 -19.92 0.62 -38.30
N ILE A 126 -18.83 1.17 -37.78
CA ILE A 126 -18.00 2.17 -38.46
C ILE A 126 -16.69 1.51 -38.87
N GLN A 127 -16.39 1.53 -40.17
CA GLN A 127 -15.19 0.94 -40.77
C GLN A 127 -14.31 2.06 -41.30
N ALA A 128 -13.28 2.43 -40.53
CA ALA A 128 -12.35 3.50 -40.86
C ALA A 128 -10.88 3.13 -40.57
N PRO A 129 -10.41 1.91 -40.91
CA PRO A 129 -9.12 1.38 -40.47
C PRO A 129 -7.90 2.13 -41.00
N ASN A 130 -8.09 3.01 -42.00
CA ASN A 130 -7.06 3.84 -42.61
C ASN A 130 -7.38 5.35 -42.48
N VAL A 131 -8.23 5.75 -41.54
CA VAL A 131 -8.63 7.15 -41.35
C VAL A 131 -8.17 7.69 -40.02
N GLU A 132 -7.42 8.79 -40.07
CA GLU A 132 -7.09 9.61 -38.92
C GLU A 132 -8.11 10.75 -38.81
N PHE A 133 -8.84 10.81 -37.71
CA PHE A 133 -9.79 11.90 -37.43
C PHE A 133 -9.10 13.02 -36.66
N ILE A 134 -9.03 14.22 -37.22
CA ILE A 134 -8.33 15.36 -36.62
C ILE A 134 -9.30 16.52 -36.44
N GLY A 135 -9.63 16.87 -35.19
CA GLY A 135 -10.49 18.01 -34.90
C GLY A 135 -11.21 17.92 -33.56
N PRO A 136 -11.99 18.95 -33.19
CA PRO A 136 -12.72 19.00 -31.93
C PRO A 136 -14.10 18.33 -32.04
N ASN A 137 -14.67 17.90 -30.91
CA ASN A 137 -16.07 17.45 -30.81
C ASN A 137 -16.45 16.32 -31.79
N LEU A 138 -15.56 15.37 -32.04
CA LEU A 138 -15.86 14.15 -32.81
C LEU A 138 -16.83 13.26 -32.04
N THR A 139 -17.95 12.88 -32.64
CA THR A 139 -18.86 11.86 -32.13
C THR A 139 -18.89 10.67 -33.08
N LEU A 140 -18.46 9.51 -32.61
CA LEU A 140 -18.62 8.22 -33.27
C LEU A 140 -19.55 7.35 -32.42
N ARG A 141 -20.69 6.95 -32.97
CA ARG A 141 -21.66 6.07 -32.31
C ARG A 141 -21.94 4.85 -33.17
N SER A 142 -22.02 3.68 -32.56
CA SER A 142 -22.22 2.42 -33.28
C SER A 142 -22.97 1.38 -32.44
N ASP A 143 -24.00 0.75 -33.02
CA ASP A 143 -24.58 -0.46 -32.42
C ASP A 143 -23.71 -1.72 -32.63
N GLY A 144 -22.77 -1.68 -33.58
CA GLY A 144 -21.73 -2.70 -33.80
C GLY A 144 -20.34 -2.20 -33.42
N ASP A 145 -19.31 -2.74 -34.06
CA ASP A 145 -17.92 -2.36 -33.82
C ASP A 145 -17.54 -1.01 -34.46
N ILE A 146 -16.52 -0.36 -33.90
CA ILE A 146 -15.84 0.80 -34.51
C ILE A 146 -14.40 0.41 -34.77
N ASN A 147 -14.01 0.39 -36.04
CA ASN A 147 -12.63 0.21 -36.48
C ASN A 147 -12.10 1.54 -36.99
N LEU A 148 -10.95 2.00 -36.47
CA LEU A 148 -10.36 3.28 -36.82
C LEU A 148 -8.83 3.18 -36.99
N PHE A 149 -8.20 4.17 -37.61
CA PHE A 149 -6.74 4.28 -37.60
C PHE A 149 -6.26 5.06 -36.39
N ASP A 150 -6.60 6.35 -36.29
CA ASP A 150 -6.19 7.25 -35.20
C ASP A 150 -7.28 8.33 -34.98
N THR A 151 -7.38 8.87 -33.77
CA THR A 151 -8.14 10.09 -33.46
C THR A 151 -7.27 11.07 -32.69
N ARG A 152 -7.23 12.33 -33.13
CA ARG A 152 -6.39 13.37 -32.52
C ARG A 152 -7.20 14.58 -32.07
N LEU A 153 -7.08 14.92 -30.78
CA LEU A 153 -7.68 16.12 -30.22
C LEU A 153 -6.89 17.37 -30.60
N LEU A 154 -7.60 18.47 -30.82
CA LEU A 154 -6.98 19.79 -30.92
C LEU A 154 -6.35 20.20 -29.60
N SER A 155 -5.17 20.83 -29.70
CA SER A 155 -4.43 21.36 -28.56
C SER A 155 -4.33 22.88 -28.61
N VAL A 156 -4.69 23.56 -27.53
CA VAL A 156 -4.50 25.00 -27.37
C VAL A 156 -3.39 25.24 -26.35
N ARG A 157 -2.32 25.95 -26.76
CA ARG A 157 -1.11 26.15 -25.94
C ARG A 157 -0.51 24.83 -25.41
N GLY A 158 -0.57 23.78 -26.23
CA GLY A 158 -0.06 22.45 -25.89
C GLY A 158 -0.91 21.67 -24.89
N GLN A 159 -2.13 22.12 -24.57
CA GLN A 159 -3.08 21.38 -23.74
C GLN A 159 -4.22 20.85 -24.62
N PRO A 160 -4.47 19.53 -24.65
CA PRO A 160 -5.61 18.96 -25.37
C PRO A 160 -6.94 19.51 -24.83
N ILE A 161 -7.86 19.86 -25.73
CA ILE A 161 -9.24 20.16 -25.35
C ILE A 161 -10.00 18.83 -25.35
N PHE A 162 -10.28 18.29 -24.16
CA PHE A 162 -11.12 17.10 -24.04
C PHE A 162 -12.52 17.37 -24.59
N SER A 163 -12.77 16.81 -25.76
CA SER A 163 -14.04 16.90 -26.47
C SER A 163 -14.30 15.59 -27.21
N GLY A 164 -15.55 15.38 -27.62
CA GLY A 164 -15.95 14.21 -28.39
C GLY A 164 -16.36 12.99 -27.56
N LEU A 165 -16.89 12.01 -28.27
CA LEU A 165 -17.46 10.76 -27.77
C LEU A 165 -17.19 9.66 -28.80
N ILE A 166 -16.64 8.55 -28.36
CA ILE A 166 -16.55 7.31 -29.16
C ILE A 166 -17.25 6.23 -28.35
N ASP A 167 -18.35 5.71 -28.89
CA ASP A 167 -19.32 4.88 -28.17
C ASP A 167 -19.80 3.73 -29.07
N ALA A 168 -19.45 2.50 -28.71
CA ALA A 168 -19.80 1.29 -29.43
C ALA A 168 -20.51 0.31 -28.50
N ASN A 169 -21.65 -0.26 -28.92
CA ASN A 169 -22.21 -1.43 -28.26
C ASN A 169 -21.34 -2.68 -28.49
N GLY A 170 -20.59 -2.72 -29.60
CA GLY A 170 -19.54 -3.70 -29.87
C GLY A 170 -18.18 -3.32 -29.29
N SER A 171 -17.12 -3.70 -29.99
CA SER A 171 -15.73 -3.39 -29.66
C SER A 171 -15.21 -2.15 -30.42
N ILE A 172 -14.15 -1.55 -29.91
CA ILE A 172 -13.42 -0.46 -30.56
C ILE A 172 -11.98 -0.91 -30.82
N PHE A 173 -11.56 -0.85 -32.09
CA PHE A 173 -10.22 -1.20 -32.52
C PHE A 173 -9.55 -0.03 -33.23
N ALA A 174 -8.32 0.30 -32.82
CA ALA A 174 -7.50 1.33 -33.45
C ALA A 174 -6.11 0.80 -33.81
N ASN A 175 -5.57 1.23 -34.96
CA ASN A 175 -4.20 0.89 -35.37
C ASN A 175 -3.15 1.83 -34.74
N GLY A 176 -3.56 3.05 -34.40
CA GLY A 176 -2.80 4.07 -33.68
C GLY A 176 -3.72 4.79 -32.69
N ASP A 177 -3.30 5.95 -32.20
CA ASP A 177 -3.84 6.54 -30.97
C ASP A 177 -5.36 6.77 -30.96
N ILE A 178 -5.96 6.68 -29.76
CA ILE A 178 -7.33 7.10 -29.49
C ILE A 178 -7.33 8.28 -28.54
N GLN A 179 -7.76 9.45 -29.01
CA GLN A 179 -7.93 10.66 -28.20
C GLN A 179 -9.37 11.16 -28.24
N THR A 180 -10.04 11.17 -27.09
CA THR A 180 -11.46 11.60 -26.96
C THR A 180 -11.77 12.04 -25.54
N ALA A 181 -12.91 12.69 -25.27
CA ALA A 181 -13.35 12.89 -23.89
C ALA A 181 -13.90 11.60 -23.29
N VAL A 182 -14.78 10.89 -24.01
CA VAL A 182 -15.44 9.67 -23.53
C VAL A 182 -15.22 8.55 -24.54
N LEU A 183 -14.72 7.41 -24.05
CA LEU A 183 -14.47 6.20 -24.81
C LEU A 183 -15.21 5.04 -24.17
N THR A 184 -16.22 4.48 -24.85
CA THR A 184 -17.05 3.40 -24.32
C THR A 184 -17.23 2.29 -25.34
N ALA A 185 -16.98 1.04 -24.93
CA ALA A 185 -17.26 -0.16 -25.71
C ALA A 185 -18.06 -1.17 -24.86
N GLY A 186 -19.07 -1.81 -25.44
CA GLY A 186 -19.72 -2.97 -24.83
C GLY A 186 -18.82 -4.21 -24.84
N GLY A 187 -17.91 -4.30 -25.82
CA GLY A 187 -16.87 -5.31 -25.95
C GLY A 187 -15.49 -4.82 -25.50
N ASP A 188 -14.48 -5.12 -26.30
CA ASP A 188 -13.07 -4.75 -26.04
C ASP A 188 -12.77 -3.33 -26.55
N ILE A 189 -11.81 -2.67 -25.91
CA ILE A 189 -11.11 -1.50 -26.46
C ILE A 189 -9.65 -1.92 -26.69
N SER A 190 -9.20 -1.89 -27.93
CA SER A 190 -7.80 -2.19 -28.27
C SER A 190 -7.22 -1.14 -29.20
N ASP A 191 -6.01 -0.73 -28.89
CA ASP A 191 -5.25 0.27 -29.63
C ASP A 191 -3.79 -0.19 -29.81
N GLY A 192 -3.17 0.20 -30.93
CA GLY A 192 -1.76 -0.05 -31.23
C GLY A 192 -0.78 0.95 -30.59
N GLY A 193 -1.26 2.11 -30.12
CA GLY A 193 -0.47 3.21 -29.57
C GLY A 193 -0.95 3.67 -28.19
N LEU A 194 -1.43 4.92 -28.11
CA LEU A 194 -1.93 5.55 -26.89
C LEU A 194 -3.47 5.64 -26.85
N ILE A 195 -4.07 5.20 -25.74
CA ILE A 195 -5.42 5.63 -25.36
C ILE A 195 -5.30 6.82 -24.40
N PHE A 196 -5.87 7.97 -24.80
CA PHE A 196 -5.90 9.21 -24.03
C PHE A 196 -7.33 9.75 -23.95
N ALA A 197 -8.00 9.53 -22.81
CA ALA A 197 -9.37 10.00 -22.62
C ALA A 197 -9.63 10.54 -21.21
N ARG A 198 -10.81 11.12 -20.98
CA ARG A 198 -11.26 11.43 -19.61
C ARG A 198 -11.87 10.19 -18.96
N GLU A 199 -12.81 9.55 -19.65
CA GLU A 199 -13.47 8.32 -19.20
C GLU A 199 -13.25 7.20 -20.21
N ILE A 200 -12.88 6.02 -19.73
CA ILE A 200 -12.64 4.82 -20.53
C ILE A 200 -13.43 3.67 -19.90
N SER A 201 -14.32 3.06 -20.68
CA SER A 201 -15.14 1.93 -20.22
C SER A 201 -15.24 0.84 -21.29
N ALA A 202 -14.86 -0.39 -20.94
CA ALA A 202 -15.04 -1.58 -21.75
C ALA A 202 -15.85 -2.64 -20.99
N GLY A 203 -16.83 -3.27 -21.63
CA GLY A 203 -17.45 -4.49 -21.09
C GLY A 203 -16.50 -5.69 -21.10
N GLY A 204 -15.54 -5.71 -22.03
CA GLY A 204 -14.44 -6.66 -22.15
C GLY A 204 -13.12 -6.09 -21.62
N ASN A 205 -12.06 -6.23 -22.41
CA ASN A 205 -10.69 -5.83 -22.10
C ASN A 205 -10.37 -4.42 -22.56
N ILE A 206 -9.38 -3.78 -21.93
CA ILE A 206 -8.73 -2.56 -22.42
C ILE A 206 -7.24 -2.89 -22.66
N SER A 207 -6.75 -2.66 -23.88
CA SER A 207 -5.35 -2.90 -24.24
C SER A 207 -4.77 -1.80 -25.11
N ALA A 208 -3.60 -1.28 -24.75
CA ALA A 208 -2.84 -0.32 -25.55
C ALA A 208 -1.35 -0.37 -25.24
N HIS A 209 -0.50 0.37 -25.95
CA HIS A 209 0.88 0.56 -25.52
C HIS A 209 0.96 1.40 -24.23
N GLN A 210 0.18 2.48 -24.16
CA GLN A 210 0.03 3.36 -23.01
C GLN A 210 -1.45 3.73 -22.83
N ILE A 211 -1.91 3.84 -21.58
CA ILE A 211 -3.30 4.21 -21.28
C ILE A 211 -3.31 5.36 -20.27
N ILE A 212 -3.99 6.45 -20.61
CA ILE A 212 -4.08 7.64 -19.76
C ILE A 212 -5.55 8.06 -19.64
N ALA A 213 -6.05 8.07 -18.41
CA ALA A 213 -7.32 8.71 -18.06
C ALA A 213 -7.06 10.03 -17.34
N VAL A 214 -7.65 11.14 -17.81
CA VAL A 214 -7.43 12.48 -17.26
C VAL A 214 -8.73 13.08 -16.71
N GLY A 215 -8.83 13.18 -15.38
CA GLY A 215 -9.99 13.74 -14.69
C GLY A 215 -11.19 12.79 -14.64
N GLY A 216 -10.99 11.50 -14.94
CA GLY A 216 -12.03 10.47 -14.90
C GLY A 216 -11.46 9.08 -14.61
N SER A 217 -12.27 8.05 -14.84
CA SER A 217 -11.99 6.66 -14.44
C SER A 217 -11.75 5.73 -15.62
N MET A 218 -11.15 4.58 -15.33
CA MET A 218 -10.96 3.47 -16.26
C MET A 218 -11.63 2.22 -15.72
N ASN A 219 -12.52 1.61 -16.52
CA ASN A 219 -13.27 0.43 -16.12
C ASN A 219 -13.27 -0.63 -17.23
N ALA A 220 -12.84 -1.85 -16.91
CA ALA A 220 -12.93 -3.01 -17.79
C ALA A 220 -13.64 -4.16 -17.07
N GLY A 221 -14.63 -4.78 -17.71
CA GLY A 221 -15.21 -6.03 -17.22
C GLY A 221 -14.22 -7.20 -17.26
N GLY A 222 -13.23 -7.15 -18.16
CA GLY A 222 -12.13 -8.08 -18.28
C GLY A 222 -10.79 -7.50 -17.80
N ASN A 223 -9.74 -7.73 -18.58
CA ASN A 223 -8.38 -7.33 -18.24
C ASN A 223 -8.09 -5.88 -18.65
N ILE A 224 -7.13 -5.24 -17.99
CA ILE A 224 -6.50 -4.01 -18.46
C ILE A 224 -5.01 -4.27 -18.64
N SER A 225 -4.49 -3.98 -19.83
CA SER A 225 -3.08 -4.22 -20.15
C SER A 225 -2.48 -3.03 -20.89
N SER A 226 -1.41 -2.45 -20.34
CA SER A 226 -0.50 -1.63 -21.15
C SER A 226 0.66 -2.49 -21.65
N GLY A 227 1.18 -2.22 -22.84
CA GLY A 227 2.36 -2.87 -23.39
C GLY A 227 3.61 -2.59 -22.56
N SER A 228 4.58 -1.85 -23.09
CA SER A 228 5.71 -1.37 -22.28
C SER A 228 5.48 -0.01 -21.65
N GLY A 229 4.41 0.69 -22.03
CA GLY A 229 4.06 2.00 -21.50
C GLY A 229 3.32 1.93 -20.17
N PRO A 230 3.14 3.07 -19.48
CA PRO A 230 2.45 3.12 -18.20
C PRO A 230 0.92 3.12 -18.35
N ILE A 231 0.26 2.94 -17.21
CA ILE A 231 -1.15 3.28 -17.01
C ILE A 231 -1.22 4.48 -16.06
N GLU A 232 -1.90 5.56 -16.47
CA GLU A 232 -1.93 6.81 -15.73
C GLU A 232 -3.36 7.28 -15.43
N LEU A 233 -3.63 7.63 -14.17
CA LEU A 233 -4.83 8.36 -13.72
C LEU A 233 -4.42 9.76 -13.29
N ARG A 234 -4.68 10.75 -14.14
CA ARG A 234 -4.26 12.14 -13.94
C ARG A 234 -5.44 13.00 -13.49
N SER A 235 -5.17 14.06 -12.74
CA SER A 235 -6.15 15.14 -12.57
C SER A 235 -6.20 15.99 -13.85
N GLY A 236 -7.32 16.64 -14.13
CA GLY A 236 -7.46 17.52 -15.29
C GLY A 236 -8.71 18.40 -15.24
N GLY A 237 -8.61 19.63 -15.76
CA GLY A 237 -9.75 20.55 -15.85
C GLY A 237 -10.39 20.96 -14.51
N GLY A 238 -9.66 20.79 -13.38
CA GLY A 238 -10.20 20.98 -12.02
C GLY A 238 -10.89 19.74 -11.42
N ALA A 239 -11.01 18.64 -12.17
CA ALA A 239 -11.52 17.37 -11.67
C ALA A 239 -10.39 16.50 -11.06
N PRO A 240 -10.65 15.81 -9.94
CA PRO A 240 -9.71 14.84 -9.37
C PRO A 240 -9.53 13.64 -10.32
N SER A 241 -8.42 12.92 -10.17
CA SER A 241 -8.24 11.62 -10.83
C SER A 241 -9.30 10.62 -10.35
N GLY A 242 -9.87 9.85 -11.26
CA GLY A 242 -10.84 8.79 -10.93
C GLY A 242 -10.18 7.50 -10.45
N ASN A 243 -10.92 6.40 -10.57
CA ASN A 243 -10.49 5.06 -10.15
C ASN A 243 -10.13 4.19 -11.36
N LEU A 244 -9.42 3.09 -11.08
CA LEU A 244 -9.18 2.02 -12.06
C LEU A 244 -9.81 0.72 -11.56
N THR A 245 -10.59 0.06 -12.42
CA THR A 245 -11.19 -1.25 -12.13
C THR A 245 -10.96 -2.21 -13.30
N ALA A 246 -10.31 -3.33 -13.04
CA ALA A 246 -10.21 -4.48 -13.94
C ALA A 246 -10.95 -5.66 -13.31
N GLY A 247 -11.97 -6.18 -13.99
CA GLY A 247 -12.67 -7.39 -13.54
C GLY A 247 -11.79 -8.64 -13.57
N GLY A 248 -10.79 -8.67 -14.46
CA GLY A 248 -9.75 -9.69 -14.57
C GLY A 248 -8.39 -9.23 -14.04
N ASP A 249 -7.34 -9.52 -14.79
CA ASP A 249 -5.95 -9.15 -14.48
C ASP A 249 -5.63 -7.70 -14.89
N LEU A 250 -4.63 -7.12 -14.22
CA LEU A 250 -4.05 -5.81 -14.54
C LEU A 250 -2.55 -5.93 -14.80
N PHE A 251 -2.12 -5.59 -16.01
CA PHE A 251 -0.71 -5.51 -16.38
C PHE A 251 -0.33 -4.10 -16.79
N ALA A 252 0.67 -3.52 -16.13
CA ALA A 252 1.16 -2.18 -16.43
C ALA A 252 2.68 -2.20 -16.68
N GLY A 253 3.11 -2.42 -17.92
CA GLY A 253 4.54 -2.64 -18.22
C GLY A 253 5.47 -1.46 -17.89
N GLY A 254 4.96 -0.23 -17.97
CA GLY A 254 5.67 1.00 -17.62
C GLY A 254 5.43 1.52 -16.20
N GLY A 255 4.62 0.81 -15.40
CA GLY A 255 4.19 1.24 -14.07
C GLY A 255 2.77 1.79 -14.04
N LEU A 256 2.20 1.85 -12.85
CA LEU A 256 0.85 2.33 -12.60
C LEU A 256 0.91 3.61 -11.75
N PHE A 257 0.49 4.72 -12.34
CA PHE A 257 0.59 6.05 -11.73
C PHE A 257 -0.79 6.65 -11.54
N SER A 258 -1.05 7.14 -10.35
CA SER A 258 -2.23 7.95 -10.07
C SER A 258 -1.84 9.18 -9.26
N GLY A 259 -2.76 10.12 -9.10
CA GLY A 259 -2.58 11.28 -8.21
C GLY A 259 -2.33 10.93 -6.73
N GLY A 260 -2.27 9.66 -6.36
CA GLY A 260 -2.22 9.18 -4.97
C GLY A 260 -3.62 9.14 -4.35
N ALA A 261 -3.68 9.01 -3.01
CA ALA A 261 -4.96 9.05 -2.31
C ALA A 261 -5.79 10.29 -2.71
N PRO A 262 -7.09 10.13 -3.03
CA PRO A 262 -7.96 9.01 -2.70
C PRO A 262 -8.16 7.94 -3.78
N THR A 263 -7.32 7.86 -4.83
CA THR A 263 -7.54 6.93 -5.95
C THR A 263 -7.57 5.46 -5.49
N ALA A 264 -8.56 4.72 -5.99
CA ALA A 264 -8.70 3.30 -5.76
C ALA A 264 -8.37 2.50 -7.02
N ILE A 265 -7.66 1.40 -6.83
CA ILE A 265 -7.31 0.43 -7.86
C ILE A 265 -7.86 -0.93 -7.43
N THR A 266 -8.79 -1.45 -8.21
CA THR A 266 -9.47 -2.71 -7.94
C THR A 266 -9.20 -3.69 -9.08
N VAL A 267 -8.68 -4.86 -8.75
CA VAL A 267 -8.32 -5.91 -9.71
C VAL A 267 -8.92 -7.23 -9.22
N GLY A 268 -9.79 -7.84 -10.04
CA GLY A 268 -10.42 -9.12 -9.69
C GLY A 268 -9.44 -10.30 -9.72
N GLY A 269 -8.47 -10.27 -10.63
CA GLY A 269 -7.40 -11.24 -10.78
C GLY A 269 -6.08 -10.77 -10.15
N ASN A 270 -4.99 -10.87 -10.92
CA ASN A 270 -3.63 -10.55 -10.52
C ASN A 270 -3.21 -9.15 -11.01
N LEU A 271 -2.33 -8.50 -10.27
CA LEU A 271 -1.71 -7.24 -10.65
C LEU A 271 -0.22 -7.46 -10.91
N SER A 272 0.31 -6.99 -12.05
CA SER A 272 1.74 -6.98 -12.34
C SER A 272 2.20 -5.62 -12.86
N ALA A 273 3.14 -4.99 -12.15
CA ALA A 273 3.74 -3.72 -12.52
C ALA A 273 5.20 -3.61 -12.01
N PRO A 274 6.06 -2.76 -12.61
CA PRO A 274 7.37 -2.47 -12.04
C PRO A 274 7.31 -1.55 -10.81
N GLY A 275 6.23 -0.79 -10.66
CA GLY A 275 5.96 0.11 -9.54
C GLY A 275 4.53 0.63 -9.58
N LEU A 276 4.08 1.17 -8.46
CA LEU A 276 2.69 1.56 -8.25
C LEU A 276 2.57 2.82 -7.37
N VAL A 277 1.68 3.73 -7.74
CA VAL A 277 1.21 4.85 -6.90
C VAL A 277 -0.31 4.88 -6.87
N ALA A 278 -0.92 4.69 -5.70
CA ALA A 278 -2.37 4.67 -5.48
C ALA A 278 -2.73 5.09 -4.06
N GLY A 279 -3.98 5.46 -3.78
CA GLY A 279 -4.47 5.53 -2.40
C GLY A 279 -4.72 4.15 -1.81
N THR A 280 -5.61 3.42 -2.46
CA THR A 280 -6.06 2.08 -2.06
C THR A 280 -5.87 1.10 -3.20
N VAL A 281 -5.38 -0.10 -2.89
CA VAL A 281 -5.12 -1.19 -3.83
C VAL A 281 -5.81 -2.44 -3.33
N SER A 282 -6.69 -3.03 -4.13
CA SER A 282 -7.40 -4.27 -3.86
C SER A 282 -7.19 -5.25 -5.01
N VAL A 283 -6.53 -6.37 -4.75
CA VAL A 283 -6.20 -7.41 -5.74
C VAL A 283 -6.76 -8.74 -5.26
N GLY A 284 -7.60 -9.39 -6.07
CA GLY A 284 -8.18 -10.69 -5.70
C GLY A 284 -7.14 -11.82 -5.64
N GLY A 285 -6.14 -11.77 -6.53
CA GLY A 285 -5.04 -12.72 -6.63
C GLY A 285 -3.69 -12.19 -6.13
N GLU A 286 -2.63 -12.46 -6.87
CA GLU A 286 -1.27 -12.00 -6.55
C GLU A 286 -1.07 -10.53 -6.99
N MET A 287 -0.49 -9.72 -6.09
CA MET A 287 0.09 -8.44 -6.42
C MET A 287 1.60 -8.60 -6.61
N LYS A 288 2.06 -8.57 -7.86
CA LYS A 288 3.46 -8.69 -8.24
C LYS A 288 4.06 -7.33 -8.59
N ILE A 289 5.08 -6.93 -7.86
CA ILE A 289 5.88 -5.73 -8.15
C ILE A 289 7.28 -6.17 -8.53
N ALA A 290 7.62 -6.04 -9.81
CA ALA A 290 8.86 -6.55 -10.36
C ALA A 290 9.47 -5.53 -11.31
N ASN A 291 10.51 -4.83 -10.87
CA ASN A 291 11.26 -3.92 -11.75
C ASN A 291 12.23 -4.71 -12.65
N ILE A 292 11.66 -5.46 -13.59
CA ILE A 292 12.42 -6.22 -14.61
C ILE A 292 12.86 -5.35 -15.79
N THR A 293 12.21 -4.20 -16.00
CA THR A 293 12.44 -3.31 -17.16
C THR A 293 13.38 -2.13 -16.86
N GLY A 294 13.80 -1.92 -15.60
CA GLY A 294 14.64 -0.80 -15.20
C GLY A 294 13.92 0.57 -15.21
N THR A 295 12.59 0.56 -15.12
CA THR A 295 11.76 1.78 -15.13
C THR A 295 11.86 2.55 -13.81
N SER A 296 11.52 3.84 -13.86
CA SER A 296 11.86 4.86 -12.86
C SER A 296 11.22 4.67 -11.48
N VAL A 297 10.16 3.87 -11.35
CA VAL A 297 9.50 3.60 -10.07
C VAL A 297 9.57 2.12 -9.76
N SER A 298 10.36 1.76 -8.76
CA SER A 298 10.57 0.35 -8.36
C SER A 298 9.78 -0.05 -7.12
N GLY A 299 8.95 0.82 -6.55
CA GLY A 299 8.30 0.62 -5.25
C GLY A 299 6.79 0.80 -5.30
N VAL A 300 6.17 0.70 -4.12
CA VAL A 300 4.72 0.86 -3.94
C VAL A 300 4.44 2.05 -3.04
N ALA A 301 3.80 3.07 -3.59
CA ALA A 301 3.25 4.19 -2.82
C ALA A 301 1.74 3.98 -2.64
N ALA A 302 1.32 3.53 -1.47
CA ALA A 302 -0.08 3.27 -1.14
C ALA A 302 -0.35 3.35 0.36
N ASN A 303 -1.58 3.69 0.75
CA ASN A 303 -2.01 3.74 2.15
C ASN A 303 -2.68 2.43 2.58
N THR A 304 -3.41 1.79 1.67
CA THR A 304 -4.12 0.54 1.95
C THR A 304 -3.92 -0.46 0.84
N ILE A 305 -3.42 -1.64 1.18
CA ILE A 305 -3.20 -2.75 0.26
C ILE A 305 -3.93 -3.98 0.79
N THR A 306 -4.78 -4.57 -0.04
CA THR A 306 -5.37 -5.90 0.18
C THR A 306 -5.07 -6.78 -1.03
N ALA A 307 -4.43 -7.92 -0.81
CA ALA A 307 -4.08 -8.87 -1.87
C ALA A 307 -4.19 -10.33 -1.40
N GLY A 308 -4.40 -11.27 -2.31
CA GLY A 308 -4.29 -12.70 -1.99
C GLY A 308 -2.86 -13.06 -1.55
N SER A 309 -1.87 -12.61 -2.32
CA SER A 309 -0.44 -12.67 -2.00
C SER A 309 0.27 -11.45 -2.57
N ILE A 310 1.44 -11.12 -2.01
CA ILE A 310 2.31 -10.06 -2.53
C ILE A 310 3.68 -10.64 -2.84
N LEU A 311 4.14 -10.41 -4.07
CA LEU A 311 5.48 -10.79 -4.53
C LEU A 311 6.27 -9.54 -4.95
N MET A 312 7.35 -9.27 -4.22
CA MET A 312 8.24 -8.13 -4.46
C MET A 312 9.57 -8.65 -5.05
N ILE A 313 9.88 -8.27 -6.29
CA ILE A 313 11.13 -8.67 -6.96
C ILE A 313 11.98 -7.42 -7.19
N ASN A 314 13.12 -7.34 -6.49
CA ASN A 314 14.03 -6.19 -6.55
C ASN A 314 13.37 -4.82 -6.27
N ALA A 315 12.27 -4.83 -5.52
CA ALA A 315 11.51 -3.64 -5.18
C ALA A 315 12.02 -3.07 -3.84
N PRO A 316 12.39 -1.78 -3.76
CA PRO A 316 13.16 -1.27 -2.63
C PRO A 316 12.29 -0.87 -1.44
N ALA A 317 10.99 -0.63 -1.61
CA ALA A 317 10.17 -0.11 -0.52
C ALA A 317 8.65 -0.10 -0.75
N PHE A 318 7.94 -0.07 0.37
CA PHE A 318 6.59 0.46 0.52
C PHE A 318 6.64 1.86 1.14
N PHE A 319 5.89 2.79 0.58
CA PHE A 319 5.76 4.16 1.06
C PHE A 319 4.29 4.51 1.31
N PRO A 320 3.89 4.88 2.53
CA PRO A 320 2.62 5.54 2.74
C PRO A 320 2.62 6.87 1.99
N ASN A 321 1.48 7.28 1.43
CA ASN A 321 1.37 8.59 0.78
C ASN A 321 1.46 9.69 1.83
N TYR A 322 2.31 10.68 1.57
CA TYR A 322 2.42 11.90 2.37
C TYR A 322 1.40 12.92 1.88
N LEU A 323 0.56 13.41 2.79
CA LEU A 323 -0.24 14.60 2.51
C LEU A 323 0.68 15.83 2.61
N ILE A 324 0.60 16.73 1.64
CA ILE A 324 1.42 17.95 1.65
C ILE A 324 0.96 18.84 2.82
N SER A 325 1.88 19.26 3.68
CA SER A 325 1.59 20.26 4.71
C SER A 325 1.40 21.64 4.07
N ASN A 326 0.27 22.28 4.37
CA ASN A 326 -0.04 23.67 4.04
C ASN A 326 0.34 24.65 5.16
N ASP A 327 0.62 24.14 6.36
CA ASP A 327 0.92 24.89 7.58
C ASP A 327 2.43 25.03 7.88
N ARG A 328 3.30 24.58 6.96
CA ARG A 328 4.77 24.57 7.10
C ARG A 328 5.25 23.78 8.33
N ASN A 329 4.50 22.78 8.78
CA ASN A 329 4.92 21.80 9.77
C ASN A 329 5.40 20.51 9.11
N GLY A 330 6.26 19.77 9.80
CA GLY A 330 6.56 18.40 9.43
C GLY A 330 5.27 17.57 9.37
N VAL A 331 5.25 16.62 8.44
CA VAL A 331 4.10 15.81 8.07
C VAL A 331 4.19 14.46 8.79
N THR A 332 3.11 14.10 9.46
CA THR A 332 2.86 12.72 9.91
C THR A 332 2.34 11.92 8.70
N PRO A 333 2.97 10.79 8.33
CA PRO A 333 2.49 9.97 7.22
C PRO A 333 1.07 9.45 7.46
N SER A 334 0.34 9.22 6.37
CA SER A 334 -0.95 8.52 6.43
C SER A 334 -0.77 7.10 7.00
N ASP A 335 -1.85 6.55 7.54
CA ASP A 335 -1.88 5.16 7.98
C ASP A 335 -1.55 4.22 6.80
N PHE A 336 -0.71 3.24 7.10
CA PHE A 336 -0.31 2.19 6.18
C PHE A 336 -0.86 0.85 6.65
N ILE A 337 -1.82 0.31 5.89
CA ILE A 337 -2.48 -0.94 6.18
C ILE A 337 -2.20 -1.91 5.04
N LEU A 338 -1.57 -3.04 5.36
CA LEU A 338 -1.34 -4.14 4.42
C LEU A 338 -2.00 -5.40 4.96
N THR A 339 -2.89 -5.99 4.17
CA THR A 339 -3.50 -7.29 4.44
C THR A 339 -3.24 -8.23 3.28
N ALA A 340 -2.55 -9.35 3.53
CA ALA A 340 -2.26 -10.34 2.50
C ALA A 340 -2.20 -11.77 3.06
N GLY A 341 -2.44 -12.78 2.22
CA GLY A 341 -2.20 -14.17 2.60
C GLY A 341 -0.72 -14.45 2.87
N SER A 342 0.15 -13.89 2.02
CA SER A 342 1.61 -13.91 2.17
C SER A 342 2.24 -12.65 1.60
N LEU A 343 3.42 -12.32 2.11
CA LEU A 343 4.32 -11.32 1.54
C LEU A 343 5.66 -12.00 1.33
N THR A 344 6.18 -12.01 0.09
CA THR A 344 7.45 -12.63 -0.26
C THR A 344 8.30 -11.64 -1.04
N SER A 345 9.59 -11.58 -0.71
CA SER A 345 10.55 -10.73 -1.42
C SER A 345 11.71 -11.54 -1.98
N VAL A 346 12.14 -11.22 -3.20
CA VAL A 346 13.21 -11.93 -3.90
C VAL A 346 14.18 -10.94 -4.56
N GLY A 347 15.46 -11.29 -4.50
CA GLY A 347 16.55 -10.56 -5.17
C GLY A 347 17.36 -9.67 -4.22
N PRO A 348 18.42 -9.00 -4.73
CA PRO A 348 19.33 -8.18 -3.92
C PRO A 348 18.69 -6.98 -3.22
N ARG A 349 17.47 -6.57 -3.59
CA ARG A 349 16.76 -5.44 -2.96
C ARG A 349 15.50 -5.96 -2.29
N ILE A 350 15.55 -6.12 -0.97
CA ILE A 350 14.41 -6.47 -0.12
C ILE A 350 13.73 -5.18 0.37
N PRO A 351 12.40 -5.06 0.23
CA PRO A 351 11.69 -3.82 0.52
C PRO A 351 11.77 -3.42 1.99
N MET A 352 11.88 -2.12 2.24
CA MET A 352 11.66 -1.52 3.56
C MET A 352 10.28 -0.88 3.66
N ILE A 353 9.76 -0.73 4.87
CA ILE A 353 8.62 0.16 5.15
C ILE A 353 9.13 1.38 5.92
N ASN A 354 8.89 2.57 5.37
CA ASN A 354 9.30 3.83 5.99
C ASN A 354 8.09 4.76 6.14
N ALA A 355 7.57 4.83 7.37
CA ALA A 355 6.54 5.77 7.80
C ALA A 355 7.11 6.76 8.82
N ASN A 356 8.35 7.23 8.63
CA ASN A 356 8.93 8.24 9.50
C ASN A 356 8.23 9.61 9.28
N GLY A 357 8.00 10.34 10.37
CA GLY A 357 7.56 11.74 10.32
C GLY A 357 8.60 12.62 9.63
N THR A 358 8.14 13.58 8.81
CA THR A 358 9.09 14.52 8.21
C THR A 358 9.58 15.52 9.25
N SER A 359 10.82 15.99 9.05
CA SER A 359 11.42 16.96 9.97
C SER A 359 10.72 18.32 9.87
N ALA A 360 10.83 19.12 10.92
CA ALA A 360 10.36 20.49 10.90
C ALA A 360 11.05 21.29 9.77
N PHE A 361 10.31 22.20 9.15
CA PHE A 361 10.82 23.14 8.16
C PHE A 361 11.67 24.22 8.82
N SER A 362 12.44 24.98 8.03
CA SER A 362 13.36 26.04 8.49
C SER A 362 12.71 27.25 9.18
N ASP A 363 11.39 27.23 9.42
CA ASP A 363 10.60 28.26 10.10
C ASP A 363 10.67 28.11 11.65
N PRO A 364 10.76 29.23 12.41
CA PRO A 364 10.72 29.23 13.87
C PRO A 364 9.52 28.58 14.56
N ASN A 365 8.37 28.52 13.89
CA ASN A 365 7.15 27.94 14.45
C ASN A 365 6.86 26.54 13.92
N SER A 366 7.76 25.96 13.10
CA SER A 366 7.55 24.64 12.52
C SER A 366 7.74 23.54 13.55
N ASN A 367 6.71 22.70 13.71
CA ASN A 367 6.78 21.48 14.50
C ASN A 367 7.12 20.28 13.59
N PRO A 368 7.89 19.29 14.06
CA PRO A 368 8.12 18.06 13.29
C PRO A 368 6.88 17.17 13.24
N GLY A 369 6.80 16.34 12.20
CA GLY A 369 5.78 15.30 12.07
C GLY A 369 6.05 14.11 12.99
N SER A 370 5.01 13.37 13.37
CA SER A 370 5.16 12.10 14.11
C SER A 370 5.37 10.93 13.14
N GLY A 371 5.88 9.80 13.65
CA GLY A 371 5.85 8.55 12.89
C GLY A 371 4.41 8.11 12.60
N GLY A 372 4.19 7.50 11.45
CA GLY A 372 2.87 7.02 11.02
C GLY A 372 2.42 5.71 11.69
N HIS A 373 1.19 5.31 11.41
CA HIS A 373 0.63 4.05 11.89
C HIS A 373 0.81 2.95 10.83
N ILE A 374 1.57 1.91 11.14
CA ILE A 374 1.77 0.73 10.28
C ILE A 374 1.00 -0.46 10.86
N THR A 375 0.13 -1.05 10.05
CA THR A 375 -0.60 -2.29 10.35
C THR A 375 -0.34 -3.33 9.27
N LEU A 376 0.25 -4.46 9.64
CA LEU A 376 0.49 -5.61 8.77
C LEU A 376 -0.33 -6.80 9.25
N ASN A 377 -1.18 -7.35 8.38
CA ASN A 377 -1.98 -8.54 8.64
C ASN A 377 -1.61 -9.64 7.62
N ILE A 378 -0.86 -10.64 8.07
CA ILE A 378 -0.45 -11.79 7.24
C ILE A 378 -1.32 -13.00 7.59
N LEU A 379 -2.23 -13.36 6.67
CA LEU A 379 -3.35 -14.26 6.96
C LEU A 379 -3.03 -15.75 6.78
N GLY A 380 -1.94 -16.11 6.08
CA GLY A 380 -1.56 -17.50 5.83
C GLY A 380 -0.14 -17.81 6.27
N ALA A 381 0.84 -17.07 5.75
CA ALA A 381 2.26 -17.30 6.01
C ALA A 381 2.75 -16.62 7.31
N GLY A 382 4.06 -16.72 7.56
CA GLY A 382 4.76 -15.89 8.53
C GLY A 382 5.25 -14.57 7.95
N LEU A 383 6.00 -13.81 8.74
CA LEU A 383 6.72 -12.62 8.32
C LEU A 383 8.15 -12.65 8.86
N THR A 384 9.14 -12.48 7.97
CA THR A 384 10.54 -12.30 8.34
C THR A 384 11.00 -10.89 8.01
N VAL A 385 11.48 -10.15 9.01
CA VAL A 385 12.16 -8.86 8.82
C VAL A 385 13.66 -9.07 8.94
N GLY A 386 14.37 -9.08 7.80
CA GLY A 386 15.80 -9.36 7.73
C GLY A 386 16.39 -9.09 6.35
N PRO A 387 17.72 -9.14 6.18
CA PRO A 387 18.38 -8.81 4.92
C PRO A 387 18.00 -9.74 3.74
N GLN A 388 17.48 -10.92 4.06
CA GLN A 388 16.97 -11.93 3.12
C GLN A 388 15.51 -12.32 3.44
N GLY A 389 14.81 -11.52 4.25
CA GLY A 389 13.43 -11.76 4.65
C GLY A 389 12.42 -11.20 3.65
N ASP A 390 11.17 -11.11 4.10
CA ASP A 390 10.07 -10.50 3.35
C ASP A 390 10.19 -8.98 3.35
N LEU A 391 10.72 -8.41 4.44
CA LEU A 391 11.05 -6.99 4.58
C LEU A 391 12.48 -6.85 5.11
N SER A 392 13.21 -5.82 4.70
CA SER A 392 14.57 -5.56 5.21
C SER A 392 14.55 -4.79 6.53
N SER A 393 13.59 -3.89 6.69
CA SER A 393 13.40 -3.08 7.90
C SER A 393 12.02 -2.42 7.93
N ILE A 394 11.59 -2.00 9.12
CA ILE A 394 10.36 -1.24 9.34
C ILE A 394 10.67 -0.07 10.26
N SER A 395 10.33 1.14 9.84
CA SER A 395 10.54 2.36 10.65
C SER A 395 9.31 3.27 10.67
N SER A 396 9.00 3.76 11.87
CA SER A 396 7.98 4.78 12.13
C SER A 396 8.46 5.74 13.22
N ASN A 397 9.60 6.35 12.97
CA ASN A 397 10.23 7.32 13.85
C ASN A 397 9.61 8.72 13.67
N GLY A 398 9.63 9.55 14.72
CA GLY A 398 9.30 10.96 14.61
C GLY A 398 10.32 11.76 13.80
N GLY A 399 9.85 12.88 13.24
CA GLY A 399 10.65 13.85 12.50
C GLY A 399 11.58 14.67 13.39
N ASN A 400 12.67 15.17 12.82
CA ASN A 400 13.67 15.94 13.57
C ASN A 400 13.28 17.41 13.74
N PHE A 401 13.84 18.04 14.77
CA PHE A 401 13.75 19.49 15.02
C PHE A 401 14.33 20.35 13.87
N ASN A 402 14.01 21.65 13.87
CA ASN A 402 14.65 22.68 13.04
C ASN A 402 15.52 23.65 13.88
N PHE A 403 16.64 24.11 13.32
CA PHE A 403 17.61 25.03 13.95
C PHE A 403 17.04 26.42 14.30
N GLY A 404 16.02 26.88 13.58
CA GLY A 404 15.31 28.13 13.87
C GLY A 404 14.04 27.96 14.71
N GLY A 405 13.57 26.72 14.85
CA GLY A 405 12.23 26.25 15.26
C GLY A 405 12.00 26.00 16.74
N ALA A 406 10.76 25.64 17.11
CA ALA A 406 10.48 24.95 18.36
C ALA A 406 11.39 23.71 18.48
N TYR A 407 12.21 23.64 19.52
CA TYR A 407 13.27 22.63 19.72
C TYR A 407 12.75 21.20 20.05
N GLY A 408 11.59 20.78 19.51
CA GLY A 408 10.98 19.48 19.75
C GLY A 408 11.32 18.45 18.66
N GLY A 409 11.39 17.17 19.03
CA GLY A 409 11.36 16.02 18.13
C GLY A 409 9.93 15.46 18.04
N GLY A 410 9.55 14.93 16.88
CA GLY A 410 8.22 14.34 16.67
C GLY A 410 8.03 13.04 17.46
N ASN A 411 6.78 12.63 17.70
CA ASN A 411 6.52 11.36 18.38
C ASN A 411 6.92 10.15 17.52
N GLY A 412 7.24 9.02 18.14
CA GLY A 412 7.28 7.74 17.43
C GLY A 412 5.87 7.31 17.05
N GLY A 413 5.73 6.57 15.96
CA GLY A 413 4.45 6.05 15.50
C GLY A 413 4.13 4.67 16.10
N THR A 414 3.23 3.95 15.44
CA THR A 414 2.85 2.60 15.86
C THR A 414 3.17 1.58 14.77
N ILE A 415 3.67 0.41 15.17
CA ILE A 415 3.90 -0.72 14.29
C ILE A 415 3.14 -1.92 14.88
N SER A 416 2.13 -2.40 14.17
CA SER A 416 1.32 -3.55 14.58
C SER A 416 1.42 -4.64 13.52
N ILE A 417 2.03 -5.77 13.88
CA ILE A 417 2.20 -6.93 13.01
C ILE A 417 1.40 -8.08 13.59
N THR A 418 0.40 -8.55 12.84
CA THR A 418 -0.33 -9.78 13.13
C THR A 418 -0.09 -10.79 12.03
N ALA A 419 0.35 -11.99 12.38
CA ALA A 419 0.54 -13.08 11.44
C ALA A 419 -0.11 -14.37 11.96
N VAL A 420 -0.66 -15.19 11.07
CA VAL A 420 -1.07 -16.56 11.42
C VAL A 420 0.15 -17.46 11.63
N GLY A 421 1.15 -17.33 10.75
CA GLY A 421 2.45 -18.02 10.85
C GLY A 421 3.46 -17.31 11.76
N PRO A 422 4.74 -17.74 11.73
CA PRO A 422 5.77 -17.22 12.60
C PRO A 422 6.17 -15.78 12.26
N ILE A 423 6.59 -15.00 13.25
CA ILE A 423 7.19 -13.67 13.06
C ILE A 423 8.66 -13.75 13.47
N THR A 424 9.57 -13.43 12.56
CA THR A 424 11.02 -13.43 12.82
C THR A 424 11.63 -12.06 12.57
N ILE A 425 12.35 -11.51 13.55
CA ILE A 425 13.00 -10.20 13.48
C ILE A 425 14.52 -10.38 13.51
N ASP A 426 15.13 -10.41 12.33
CA ASP A 426 16.58 -10.51 12.09
C ASP A 426 17.23 -9.16 11.74
N SER A 427 16.42 -8.10 11.61
CA SER A 427 16.88 -6.73 11.40
C SER A 427 16.09 -5.73 12.23
N PRO A 428 16.63 -4.52 12.47
CA PRO A 428 16.02 -3.58 13.38
C PRO A 428 14.61 -3.13 12.98
N ILE A 429 13.74 -2.98 13.98
CA ILE A 429 12.45 -2.29 13.89
C ILE A 429 12.45 -1.10 14.86
N GLU A 430 12.07 0.08 14.37
CA GLU A 430 12.15 1.32 15.13
C GLU A 430 10.87 2.16 15.05
N ALA A 431 10.36 2.60 16.20
CA ALA A 431 9.25 3.54 16.30
C ALA A 431 9.54 4.59 17.39
N THR A 432 10.65 5.31 17.24
CA THR A 432 11.22 6.18 18.29
C THR A 432 10.90 7.66 18.07
N THR A 433 11.11 8.49 19.09
CA THR A 433 10.98 9.96 18.96
C THR A 433 11.98 10.53 17.95
N GLY A 434 11.66 11.68 17.36
CA GLY A 434 12.56 12.48 16.54
C GLY A 434 13.80 12.98 17.25
N ARG A 435 14.82 13.40 16.49
CA ARG A 435 16.02 13.99 17.10
C ARG A 435 15.71 15.36 17.71
N VAL A 436 16.50 15.79 18.68
CA VAL A 436 16.56 17.11 19.34
C VAL A 436 17.99 17.65 19.34
N LEU A 437 18.17 18.98 19.32
CA LEU A 437 19.50 19.65 19.22
C LEU A 437 20.25 19.70 20.56
N ASP A 438 19.51 20.00 21.63
CA ASP A 438 20.06 20.27 22.96
C ASP A 438 20.23 18.96 23.74
N GLY A 439 21.46 18.67 24.13
CA GLY A 439 21.83 17.50 24.92
C GLY A 439 21.20 17.42 26.32
N THR A 440 20.45 18.44 26.75
CA THR A 440 19.70 18.43 28.03
C THR A 440 18.19 18.21 27.88
N ARG A 441 17.64 18.41 26.68
CA ARG A 441 16.18 18.31 26.41
C ARG A 441 15.73 16.92 25.95
N THR A 442 14.52 16.57 26.34
CA THR A 442 13.78 15.40 25.86
C THR A 442 12.55 15.86 25.08
N ALA A 443 12.09 15.07 24.12
CA ALA A 443 10.89 15.36 23.33
C ALA A 443 10.23 14.09 22.80
N GLY A 444 8.94 14.22 22.47
CA GLY A 444 8.12 13.16 21.89
C GLY A 444 7.86 11.98 22.84
N ASN A 445 6.78 11.25 22.56
CA ASN A 445 6.23 10.25 23.48
C ASN A 445 6.78 8.82 23.26
N GLY A 446 7.88 8.66 22.51
CA GLY A 446 8.22 7.33 21.95
C GLY A 446 7.12 6.84 21.01
N GLY A 447 7.11 5.53 20.72
CA GLY A 447 6.08 4.87 19.92
C GLY A 447 5.67 3.52 20.49
N ALA A 448 4.93 2.74 19.70
CA ALA A 448 4.43 1.43 20.12
C ALA A 448 4.70 0.36 19.06
N ILE A 449 5.19 -0.80 19.47
CA ILE A 449 5.46 -1.95 18.59
C ILE A 449 4.75 -3.17 19.15
N THR A 450 3.86 -3.78 18.37
CA THR A 450 3.13 -5.00 18.73
C THR A 450 3.38 -6.09 17.70
N LEU A 451 3.86 -7.24 18.14
CA LEU A 451 4.08 -8.44 17.33
C LEU A 451 3.19 -9.55 17.87
N ASN A 452 2.23 -10.01 17.07
CA ASN A 452 1.23 -11.00 17.45
C ASN A 452 1.21 -12.15 16.43
N SER A 453 1.83 -13.29 16.79
CA SER A 453 1.63 -14.53 16.03
C SER A 453 0.46 -15.30 16.63
N ALA A 454 -0.60 -15.48 15.85
CA ALA A 454 -1.85 -16.05 16.35
C ALA A 454 -1.67 -17.50 16.80
N ASN A 455 -0.94 -18.31 16.04
CA ASN A 455 -0.80 -19.76 16.26
C ASN A 455 0.64 -20.27 16.16
N ASP A 456 1.64 -19.40 15.99
CA ASP A 456 3.04 -19.79 15.81
C ASP A 456 4.00 -18.89 16.60
N ALA A 457 5.29 -19.02 16.35
CA ALA A 457 6.34 -18.42 17.14
C ALA A 457 6.57 -16.93 16.82
N VAL A 458 7.06 -16.20 17.82
CA VAL A 458 7.71 -14.89 17.64
C VAL A 458 9.20 -15.03 18.00
N ALA A 459 10.09 -14.77 17.07
CA ALA A 459 11.54 -14.83 17.25
C ALA A 459 12.19 -13.45 17.06
N ILE A 460 12.96 -13.00 18.04
CA ILE A 460 13.67 -11.71 18.05
C ILE A 460 15.17 -11.99 18.09
N ASN A 461 15.84 -11.76 16.96
CA ASN A 461 17.27 -11.94 16.80
C ASN A 461 18.02 -10.61 16.61
N SER A 462 17.29 -9.50 16.53
CA SER A 462 17.79 -8.15 16.36
C SER A 462 17.09 -7.16 17.30
N ARG A 463 17.29 -5.86 17.08
CA ARG A 463 16.76 -4.79 17.92
C ARG A 463 15.31 -4.42 17.57
N VAL A 464 14.46 -4.35 18.58
CA VAL A 464 13.15 -3.71 18.54
C VAL A 464 13.18 -2.52 19.49
N GLN A 465 13.03 -1.31 18.96
CA GLN A 465 13.17 -0.08 19.75
C GLN A 465 11.97 0.86 19.60
N ALA A 466 11.28 1.12 20.70
CA ALA A 466 10.09 1.98 20.75
C ALA A 466 10.37 3.39 21.32
N SER A 467 11.55 3.60 21.91
CA SER A 467 11.96 4.90 22.47
C SER A 467 13.48 4.94 22.64
N SER A 468 14.03 6.14 22.77
CA SER A 468 15.48 6.36 22.75
C SER A 468 15.93 7.24 23.91
N ALA A 469 17.11 6.95 24.42
CA ALA A 469 17.82 7.73 25.42
C ALA A 469 19.29 7.85 25.00
N ASP A 470 19.52 8.41 23.79
CA ASP A 470 20.87 8.65 23.32
C ASP A 470 21.61 9.48 24.38
N PRO A 471 22.91 9.21 24.68
CA PRO A 471 23.66 9.92 25.72
C PRO A 471 23.63 11.45 25.55
N ALA A 472 24.24 12.25 26.44
CA ALA A 472 24.45 13.69 26.21
C ALA A 472 25.83 13.97 25.57
N ILE A 473 25.85 14.63 24.39
CA ILE A 473 27.02 15.16 23.62
C ILE A 473 26.48 16.29 22.74
N THR A 474 27.38 17.07 22.12
CA THR A 474 27.13 18.36 21.45
C THR A 474 26.36 18.30 20.12
N THR A 475 25.74 17.16 19.75
CA THR A 475 25.07 16.95 18.46
C THR A 475 23.62 16.47 18.59
N ALA A 476 22.87 16.53 17.49
CA ALA A 476 21.48 16.08 17.40
C ALA A 476 21.27 14.61 17.79
N ARG A 477 20.29 14.33 18.66
CA ARG A 477 20.09 13.03 19.35
C ARG A 477 18.63 12.65 19.52
N ARG A 478 18.32 11.35 19.62
CA ARG A 478 16.97 10.89 20.00
C ARG A 478 16.88 10.71 21.52
N ARG A 479 16.07 11.56 22.17
CA ARG A 479 15.81 11.51 23.62
C ARG A 479 14.32 11.65 23.90
N SER A 480 13.67 10.52 24.14
CA SER A 480 12.23 10.46 24.38
C SER A 480 11.86 11.13 25.70
N ALA A 481 10.75 11.89 25.70
CA ALA A 481 10.15 12.44 26.92
C ALA A 481 9.38 11.37 27.71
N ASN A 482 8.82 10.38 27.00
CA ASN A 482 8.13 9.22 27.56
C ASN A 482 8.70 7.91 26.98
N GLY A 483 8.69 6.85 27.78
CA GLY A 483 9.04 5.52 27.30
C GLY A 483 8.00 4.97 26.33
N GLY A 484 8.46 4.16 25.39
CA GLY A 484 7.62 3.50 24.38
C GLY A 484 6.99 2.19 24.88
N ASN A 485 6.20 1.54 24.03
CA ASN A 485 5.56 0.26 24.33
C ASN A 485 6.03 -0.83 23.37
N ILE A 486 6.46 -1.98 23.90
CA ILE A 486 6.77 -3.17 23.10
C ILE A 486 5.91 -4.33 23.63
N THR A 487 5.14 -4.96 22.75
CA THR A 487 4.29 -6.11 23.08
C THR A 487 4.57 -7.28 22.15
N LEU A 488 4.90 -8.43 22.71
CA LEU A 488 5.06 -9.69 22.00
C LEU A 488 3.97 -10.67 22.45
N LYS A 489 3.26 -11.29 21.50
CA LYS A 489 2.26 -12.31 21.77
C LYS A 489 2.41 -13.51 20.83
N SER A 490 2.31 -14.71 21.40
CA SER A 490 2.24 -15.96 20.64
C SER A 490 1.19 -16.90 21.21
N GLY A 491 0.35 -17.43 20.32
CA GLY A 491 -0.59 -18.51 20.62
C GLY A 491 -0.09 -19.91 20.26
N LYS A 492 1.21 -20.09 19.98
CA LYS A 492 1.78 -21.38 19.55
C LYS A 492 1.44 -22.49 20.56
N PRO A 493 0.75 -23.58 20.18
CA PRO A 493 0.25 -24.59 21.13
C PRO A 493 1.34 -25.34 21.90
N SER A 494 2.47 -25.60 21.27
CA SER A 494 3.60 -26.37 21.83
C SER A 494 4.95 -25.92 21.26
N GLY A 495 6.03 -26.28 21.96
CA GLY A 495 7.40 -25.90 21.57
C GLY A 495 7.77 -24.48 21.98
N VAL A 496 8.64 -23.80 21.23
CA VAL A 496 9.05 -22.42 21.53
C VAL A 496 8.07 -21.43 20.89
N ALA A 497 7.28 -20.76 21.73
CA ALA A 497 6.29 -19.75 21.33
C ALA A 497 6.93 -18.37 21.18
N ILE A 498 7.82 -17.98 22.09
CA ILE A 498 8.53 -16.71 22.01
C ILE A 498 10.01 -16.99 22.26
N ASN A 499 10.88 -16.48 21.39
CA ASN A 499 12.33 -16.62 21.51
C ASN A 499 12.99 -15.25 21.34
N ILE A 500 13.65 -14.76 22.38
CA ILE A 500 14.56 -13.61 22.29
C ILE A 500 15.96 -14.19 22.37
N SER A 501 16.69 -14.14 21.26
CA SER A 501 18.06 -14.65 21.20
C SER A 501 19.00 -13.81 22.05
N ASN A 502 20.24 -14.26 22.20
CA ASN A 502 21.30 -13.51 22.87
C ASN A 502 21.75 -12.23 22.14
N THR A 503 21.37 -12.07 20.88
CA THR A 503 21.53 -10.82 20.11
C THR A 503 20.25 -9.99 20.06
N GLY A 504 19.12 -10.57 20.47
CA GLY A 504 17.83 -9.91 20.52
C GLY A 504 17.79 -8.81 21.58
N GLN A 505 17.20 -7.66 21.22
CA GLN A 505 17.08 -6.51 22.13
C GLN A 505 15.66 -5.94 22.07
N LEU A 506 15.01 -5.78 23.24
CA LEU A 506 13.76 -5.05 23.38
C LEU A 506 14.02 -3.77 24.18
N LEU A 507 13.97 -2.63 23.49
CA LEU A 507 14.42 -1.36 24.04
C LEU A 507 13.26 -0.35 24.10
N SER A 508 12.73 -0.17 25.30
CA SER A 508 11.87 0.96 25.65
C SER A 508 12.61 1.87 26.63
N LEU A 509 13.46 2.72 26.05
CA LEU A 509 14.43 3.53 26.77
C LEU A 509 13.81 4.86 27.21
N LEU A 510 14.33 5.39 28.31
CA LEU A 510 13.91 6.68 28.81
C LEU A 510 15.08 7.39 29.46
N ASP A 511 15.34 8.61 28.97
CA ASP A 511 16.40 9.44 29.52
C ASP A 511 16.14 9.77 30.99
N ALA A 512 17.20 9.84 31.80
CA ALA A 512 17.10 10.12 33.23
C ALA A 512 16.43 11.47 33.54
N ALA A 513 16.62 12.47 32.67
CA ALA A 513 16.02 13.79 32.81
C ALA A 513 14.59 13.88 32.23
N ALA A 514 14.07 12.80 31.63
CA ALA A 514 12.74 12.84 31.01
C ALA A 514 11.60 12.93 32.05
N PRO A 515 10.49 13.62 31.76
CA PRO A 515 9.35 13.70 32.66
C PRO A 515 8.70 12.33 32.95
N GLY A 516 8.72 11.42 31.98
CA GLY A 516 8.00 10.14 32.06
C GLY A 516 6.56 10.24 31.57
N PRO A 517 5.84 9.11 31.44
CA PRO A 517 6.07 7.82 32.11
C PRO A 517 7.21 6.97 31.54
N GLY A 518 7.61 5.95 32.30
CA GLY A 518 8.59 4.92 31.93
C GLY A 518 8.20 4.03 30.76
N GLY A 519 9.17 3.27 30.26
CA GLY A 519 8.97 2.32 29.16
C GLY A 519 8.21 1.06 29.55
N LYS A 520 7.62 0.36 28.58
CA LYS A 520 6.93 -0.91 28.81
C LYS A 520 7.36 -1.98 27.81
N VAL A 521 7.66 -3.16 28.34
CA VAL A 521 7.89 -4.39 27.58
C VAL A 521 6.94 -5.45 28.11
N THR A 522 6.10 -6.02 27.24
CA THR A 522 5.13 -7.06 27.58
C THR A 522 5.34 -8.28 26.68
N ILE A 523 5.44 -9.45 27.27
CA ILE A 523 5.64 -10.74 26.58
C ILE A 523 4.56 -11.70 27.08
N LEU A 524 3.75 -12.24 26.17
CA LEU A 524 2.64 -13.13 26.51
C LEU A 524 2.59 -14.37 25.60
N ALA A 525 2.79 -15.54 26.18
CA ALA A 525 2.55 -16.83 25.52
C ALA A 525 1.35 -17.56 26.12
N THR A 526 0.52 -18.19 25.28
CA THR A 526 -0.75 -18.80 25.73
C THR A 526 -0.92 -20.28 25.41
N GLY A 527 0.00 -20.89 24.66
CA GLY A 527 -0.10 -22.32 24.30
C GLY A 527 0.04 -23.25 25.49
N ALA A 528 -0.73 -24.35 25.53
CA ALA A 528 -0.78 -25.22 26.71
C ALA A 528 0.58 -25.85 27.08
N ASN A 529 1.39 -26.22 26.07
CA ASN A 529 2.66 -26.93 26.23
C ASN A 529 3.81 -26.17 25.55
N SER A 530 3.74 -24.85 25.55
CA SER A 530 4.74 -23.99 24.93
C SER A 530 5.73 -23.40 25.93
N SER A 531 6.75 -22.73 25.39
CA SER A 531 7.81 -22.09 26.14
C SER A 531 8.10 -20.69 25.61
N THR A 532 8.44 -19.78 26.53
CA THR A 532 9.06 -18.48 26.25
C THR A 532 10.52 -18.54 26.66
N LYS A 533 11.44 -18.19 25.75
CA LYS A 533 12.89 -18.16 25.98
C LYS A 533 13.39 -16.73 25.85
N VAL A 534 14.17 -16.27 26.83
CA VAL A 534 14.72 -14.92 26.86
C VAL A 534 16.19 -14.96 27.22
N ASN A 535 17.05 -14.82 26.20
CA ASN A 535 18.51 -14.88 26.36
C ASN A 535 19.19 -13.53 26.02
N GLY A 536 18.42 -12.50 25.72
CA GLY A 536 18.91 -11.20 25.25
C GLY A 536 18.67 -10.05 26.24
N THR A 537 18.68 -8.83 25.69
CA THR A 537 18.55 -7.59 26.48
C THR A 537 17.12 -7.06 26.48
N LEU A 538 16.58 -6.79 27.67
CA LEU A 538 15.29 -6.14 27.88
C LEU A 538 15.51 -4.86 28.69
N ARG A 539 15.15 -3.71 28.14
CA ARG A 539 15.23 -2.41 28.82
C ARG A 539 13.87 -1.72 28.79
N ALA A 540 13.33 -1.44 29.98
CA ALA A 540 12.11 -0.66 30.18
C ALA A 540 12.41 0.42 31.24
N ASP A 541 13.15 1.46 30.86
CA ASP A 541 13.71 2.42 31.81
C ASP A 541 12.59 3.14 32.58
N ARG A 542 12.73 3.16 33.91
CA ARG A 542 11.72 3.69 34.86
C ARG A 542 10.31 3.11 34.67
N GLY A 543 10.20 1.93 34.07
CA GLY A 543 8.93 1.32 33.73
C GLY A 543 8.92 -0.19 33.93
N THR A 544 8.08 -0.90 33.17
CA THR A 544 7.71 -2.29 33.47
C THR A 544 8.14 -3.28 32.39
N ILE A 545 8.77 -4.38 32.82
CA ILE A 545 8.90 -5.62 32.07
C ILE A 545 7.90 -6.63 32.63
N ASP A 546 6.96 -7.09 31.82
CA ASP A 546 5.95 -8.10 32.20
C ASP A 546 6.01 -9.29 31.25
N ILE A 547 6.41 -10.46 31.76
CA ILE A 547 6.56 -11.71 31.02
C ILE A 547 5.58 -12.73 31.60
N ARG A 548 4.60 -13.16 30.81
CA ARG A 548 3.59 -14.13 31.25
C ARG A 548 3.47 -15.31 30.31
N HIS A 549 3.21 -16.45 30.92
CA HIS A 549 2.81 -17.66 30.22
C HIS A 549 1.57 -18.25 30.87
N THR A 550 0.47 -18.37 30.12
CA THR A 550 -0.84 -18.78 30.69
C THR A 550 -1.24 -20.22 30.38
N GLY A 551 -0.48 -20.92 29.54
CA GLY A 551 -0.70 -22.35 29.28
C GLY A 551 -0.49 -23.23 30.51
N ASP A 552 -1.23 -24.34 30.62
CA ASP A 552 -1.24 -25.23 31.79
C ASP A 552 0.14 -25.77 32.17
N ALA A 553 0.91 -26.26 31.19
CA ALA A 553 2.30 -26.70 31.34
C ALA A 553 3.28 -25.66 30.77
N GLY A 554 2.91 -24.39 30.86
CA GLY A 554 3.63 -23.28 30.29
C GLY A 554 5.02 -23.07 30.90
N GLN A 555 6.02 -22.86 30.05
CA GLN A 555 7.39 -22.66 30.50
C GLN A 555 7.90 -21.25 30.19
N ILE A 556 8.62 -20.65 31.12
CA ILE A 556 9.41 -19.43 30.90
C ILE A 556 10.85 -19.76 31.27
N ASN A 557 11.77 -19.54 30.34
CA ASN A 557 13.21 -19.71 30.52
C ASN A 557 13.88 -18.34 30.36
N LEU A 558 14.42 -17.82 31.46
CA LEU A 558 15.20 -16.58 31.48
C LEU A 558 16.68 -16.94 31.55
N GLY A 559 17.37 -16.80 30.43
CA GLY A 559 18.70 -17.33 30.24
C GLY A 559 18.77 -18.85 30.29
N TRP A 560 19.99 -19.37 30.23
CA TRP A 560 20.31 -20.79 30.32
C TRP A 560 21.67 -20.98 31.04
N PRO A 561 22.06 -22.20 31.46
CA PRO A 561 23.38 -22.44 32.05
C PRO A 561 24.57 -22.18 31.11
N GLY A 562 24.34 -22.05 29.80
CA GLY A 562 25.39 -21.64 28.87
C GLY A 562 25.82 -20.19 29.11
N ALA A 563 27.13 -19.92 29.03
CA ALA A 563 27.67 -18.57 29.27
C ALA A 563 27.18 -17.53 28.23
N SER A 564 26.80 -17.98 27.03
CA SER A 564 26.27 -17.14 25.94
C SER A 564 24.76 -16.90 26.00
N ASP A 565 24.05 -17.53 26.94
CA ASP A 565 22.61 -17.49 27.10
C ASP A 565 22.24 -16.72 28.40
N ALA A 566 22.80 -15.53 28.57
CA ALA A 566 22.57 -14.72 29.76
C ALA A 566 21.48 -13.67 29.51
N VAL A 567 20.48 -13.61 30.39
CA VAL A 567 19.47 -12.54 30.34
C VAL A 567 20.01 -11.23 30.91
N ASP A 568 19.75 -10.10 30.25
CA ASP A 568 20.04 -8.76 30.75
C ASP A 568 18.74 -7.94 30.80
N ALA A 569 18.02 -7.99 31.92
CA ALA A 569 16.73 -7.32 32.07
C ALA A 569 16.79 -6.20 33.10
N HIS A 570 16.44 -4.98 32.69
CA HIS A 570 16.35 -3.82 33.57
C HIS A 570 15.04 -3.05 33.39
N GLY A 571 14.40 -2.74 34.51
CA GLY A 571 13.26 -1.84 34.58
C GLY A 571 13.05 -1.35 36.01
N ASP A 572 12.01 -0.56 36.24
CA ASP A 572 11.59 -0.23 37.62
C ASP A 572 10.82 -1.42 38.23
N VAL A 573 10.01 -2.06 37.41
CA VAL A 573 9.22 -3.24 37.78
C VAL A 573 9.49 -4.37 36.81
N ILE A 574 9.82 -5.55 37.34
CA ILE A 574 9.96 -6.78 36.56
C ILE A 574 8.99 -7.83 37.14
N LYS A 575 8.07 -8.31 36.29
CA LYS A 575 7.09 -9.35 36.61
C LYS A 575 7.30 -10.51 35.65
N VAL A 576 7.49 -11.70 36.18
CA VAL A 576 7.66 -12.93 35.39
C VAL A 576 6.79 -14.01 35.99
N ALA A 577 5.86 -14.56 35.21
CA ALA A 577 4.87 -15.48 35.74
C ALA A 577 4.51 -16.63 34.76
N ALA A 578 4.84 -17.86 35.16
CA ALA A 578 4.33 -19.08 34.53
C ALA A 578 3.06 -19.53 35.29
N LEU A 579 1.89 -19.13 34.79
CA LEU A 579 0.63 -19.11 35.55
C LEU A 579 -0.17 -20.43 35.50
N GLY A 580 0.19 -21.38 34.64
CA GLY A 580 -0.47 -22.68 34.54
C GLY A 580 -0.30 -23.54 35.80
N ASN A 581 -1.17 -24.54 35.99
CA ASN A 581 -1.09 -25.43 37.16
C ASN A 581 0.24 -26.17 37.24
N ASN A 582 0.81 -26.50 36.08
CA ASN A 582 2.09 -27.16 35.89
C ASN A 582 3.15 -26.18 35.35
N GLY A 583 3.00 -24.88 35.62
CA GLY A 583 3.90 -23.84 35.14
C GLY A 583 5.34 -24.05 35.60
N VAL A 584 6.31 -23.72 34.74
CA VAL A 584 7.73 -23.78 35.07
C VAL A 584 8.40 -22.46 34.74
N LEU A 585 8.99 -21.83 35.75
CA LEU A 585 9.89 -20.70 35.58
C LEU A 585 11.32 -21.18 35.82
N THR A 586 12.14 -21.19 34.78
CA THR A 586 13.57 -21.53 34.84
C THR A 586 14.39 -20.26 34.68
N ILE A 587 15.36 -20.06 35.56
CA ILE A 587 16.24 -18.90 35.61
C ILE A 587 17.67 -19.41 35.56
N GLY A 588 18.35 -19.10 34.44
CA GLY A 588 19.75 -19.39 34.20
C GLY A 588 20.64 -18.19 34.48
N ASN A 589 21.73 -18.06 33.71
CA ASN A 589 22.70 -16.99 33.89
C ASN A 589 22.09 -15.62 33.59
N GLY A 590 22.55 -14.58 34.30
CA GLY A 590 22.28 -13.19 33.94
C GLY A 590 21.92 -12.27 35.09
N VAL A 591 21.29 -11.14 34.75
CA VAL A 591 20.88 -10.08 35.68
C VAL A 591 19.41 -9.74 35.44
N LEU A 592 18.64 -9.76 36.53
CA LEU A 592 17.28 -9.21 36.60
C LEU A 592 17.30 -8.04 37.58
N SER A 593 17.32 -6.81 37.09
CA SER A 593 17.46 -5.61 37.91
C SER A 593 16.16 -4.80 37.91
N ALA A 594 15.51 -4.74 39.07
CA ALA A 594 14.34 -3.91 39.28
C ALA A 594 14.56 -2.91 40.43
N ASP A 595 14.06 -1.69 40.29
CA ASP A 595 14.23 -0.64 41.30
C ASP A 595 13.10 -0.63 42.33
N THR A 596 11.86 -0.94 41.94
CA THR A 596 10.70 -1.00 42.85
C THR A 596 10.28 -2.43 43.18
N THR A 597 10.05 -3.30 42.17
CA THR A 597 9.54 -4.66 42.41
C THR A 597 10.06 -5.69 41.40
N LEU A 598 10.51 -6.85 41.90
CA LEU A 598 10.84 -8.04 41.13
C LEU A 598 9.97 -9.23 41.59
N LYS A 599 9.05 -9.70 40.74
CA LYS A 599 8.17 -10.85 40.99
C LYS A 599 8.53 -12.02 40.06
N LEU A 600 8.87 -13.18 40.63
CA LEU A 600 9.26 -14.42 39.91
C LEU A 600 8.32 -15.58 40.30
N TYR A 601 7.26 -15.79 39.52
CA TYR A 601 6.08 -16.55 39.94
C TYR A 601 5.86 -17.81 39.09
N SER A 602 5.53 -18.90 39.78
CA SER A 602 4.95 -20.11 39.24
C SER A 602 4.01 -20.76 40.27
N PRO A 603 2.87 -20.11 40.60
CA PRO A 603 2.08 -20.42 41.80
C PRO A 603 1.09 -21.59 41.62
N GLY A 604 1.06 -22.22 40.43
CA GLY A 604 0.20 -23.37 40.15
C GLY A 604 0.39 -24.51 41.16
N SER A 605 -0.59 -25.42 41.25
CA SER A 605 -0.56 -26.54 42.21
C SER A 605 0.70 -27.42 42.11
N SER A 606 1.27 -27.51 40.91
CA SER A 606 2.53 -28.21 40.61
C SER A 606 3.60 -27.24 40.08
N GLY A 607 3.37 -25.92 40.22
CA GLY A 607 4.22 -24.89 39.65
C GLY A 607 5.61 -24.85 40.28
N THR A 608 6.65 -24.70 39.46
CA THR A 608 8.04 -24.68 39.92
C THR A 608 8.80 -23.43 39.49
N VAL A 609 9.65 -22.93 40.39
CA VAL A 609 10.70 -21.94 40.10
C VAL A 609 12.06 -22.61 40.26
N ASN A 610 12.86 -22.61 39.21
CA ASN A 610 14.14 -23.32 39.13
C ASN A 610 15.28 -22.35 38.83
N PHE A 611 16.23 -22.22 39.75
CA PHE A 611 17.51 -21.56 39.50
C PHE A 611 18.52 -22.61 39.07
N VAL A 612 18.93 -22.56 37.81
CA VAL A 612 19.77 -23.58 37.15
C VAL A 612 21.19 -23.11 36.87
N ALA A 613 21.47 -21.82 37.05
CA ALA A 613 22.80 -21.22 36.97
C ALA A 613 22.84 -19.92 37.79
N ASP A 614 24.05 -19.36 37.95
CA ASP A 614 24.27 -18.20 38.79
C ASP A 614 23.55 -16.97 38.23
N VAL A 615 22.74 -16.31 39.06
CA VAL A 615 21.94 -15.16 38.66
C VAL A 615 22.04 -14.05 39.69
N THR A 616 22.00 -12.81 39.21
CA THR A 616 21.86 -11.63 40.07
C THR A 616 20.44 -11.09 40.03
N LEU A 617 19.78 -11.06 41.18
CA LEU A 617 18.52 -10.36 41.40
C LEU A 617 18.85 -8.95 41.91
N GLY A 618 19.12 -8.05 40.95
CA GLY A 618 19.67 -6.71 41.17
C GLY A 618 18.65 -5.64 41.54
N GLY A 619 19.12 -4.39 41.61
CA GLY A 619 18.34 -3.19 41.93
C GLY A 619 17.83 -3.12 43.38
N ALA A 620 17.20 -2.00 43.72
CA ALA A 620 16.71 -1.69 45.07
C ALA A 620 15.35 -2.33 45.41
N SER A 621 14.76 -3.06 44.47
CA SER A 621 13.40 -3.57 44.56
C SER A 621 13.12 -4.47 45.76
N THR A 622 11.83 -4.69 46.02
CA THR A 622 11.40 -5.90 46.74
C THR A 622 11.50 -7.11 45.82
N LYS A 623 12.10 -8.22 46.31
CA LYS A 623 12.30 -9.46 45.53
C LYS A 623 11.37 -10.53 46.05
N ILE A 624 10.44 -10.99 45.22
CA ILE A 624 9.41 -11.96 45.59
C ILE A 624 9.50 -13.17 44.67
N ILE A 625 9.74 -14.34 45.27
CA ILE A 625 9.79 -15.63 44.58
C ILE A 625 8.61 -16.46 45.09
N ALA A 626 7.74 -16.93 44.19
CA ALA A 626 6.57 -17.71 44.57
C ALA A 626 6.40 -18.94 43.67
N GLY A 627 6.31 -20.13 44.25
CA GLY A 627 5.94 -21.34 43.53
C GLY A 627 5.68 -22.51 44.46
N ASN A 628 4.97 -23.55 44.01
CA ASN A 628 4.74 -24.74 44.85
C ASN A 628 6.06 -25.40 45.25
N THR A 629 7.02 -25.39 44.33
CA THR A 629 8.41 -25.79 44.60
C THR A 629 9.37 -24.71 44.12
N VAL A 630 10.33 -24.35 44.96
CA VAL A 630 11.45 -23.46 44.62
C VAL A 630 12.74 -24.26 44.75
N ASN A 631 13.47 -24.39 43.64
CA ASN A 631 14.70 -25.15 43.55
C ASN A 631 15.88 -24.21 43.27
N ILE A 632 16.97 -24.33 44.04
CA ILE A 632 18.29 -23.81 43.64
C ILE A 632 19.19 -25.01 43.39
N PHE A 633 19.65 -25.18 42.15
CA PHE A 633 20.40 -26.37 41.74
C PHE A 633 21.77 -26.43 42.43
N ASN A 634 22.36 -27.62 42.49
CA ASN A 634 23.63 -27.82 43.20
C ASN A 634 24.74 -26.94 42.64
N GLY A 635 25.45 -26.24 43.52
CA GLY A 635 26.51 -25.31 43.16
C GLY A 635 26.04 -23.96 42.59
N VAL A 636 24.72 -23.74 42.46
CA VAL A 636 24.16 -22.46 41.96
C VAL A 636 24.03 -21.45 43.09
N VAL A 637 24.43 -20.21 42.81
CA VAL A 637 24.32 -19.06 43.69
C VAL A 637 23.33 -18.04 43.14
N VAL A 638 22.28 -17.75 43.92
CA VAL A 638 21.34 -16.65 43.63
C VAL A 638 21.78 -15.43 44.42
N THR A 639 22.39 -14.46 43.74
CA THR A 639 22.87 -13.23 44.39
C THR A 639 21.74 -12.22 44.52
N VAL A 640 21.33 -11.94 45.76
CA VAL A 640 20.31 -10.92 46.04
C VAL A 640 21.00 -9.58 46.30
N GLY A 641 20.90 -8.66 45.33
CA GLY A 641 21.44 -7.31 45.43
C GLY A 641 20.51 -6.33 46.16
N GLY A 642 21.02 -5.14 46.48
CA GLY A 642 20.28 -4.09 47.20
C GLY A 642 20.29 -4.27 48.72
N ASP A 643 19.34 -3.63 49.41
CA ASP A 643 19.26 -3.66 50.88
C ASP A 643 18.25 -4.67 51.44
N ASN A 644 17.35 -5.17 50.59
CA ASN A 644 16.28 -6.08 50.99
C ASN A 644 16.63 -7.54 50.67
N SER A 645 16.47 -8.43 51.65
CA SER A 645 16.48 -9.88 51.43
C SER A 645 15.28 -10.33 50.59
N ALA A 646 15.41 -11.42 49.86
CA ALA A 646 14.31 -11.97 49.06
C ALA A 646 13.22 -12.60 49.95
N SER A 647 11.95 -12.43 49.59
CA SER A 647 10.82 -13.14 50.18
C SER A 647 10.47 -14.36 49.34
N VAL A 648 10.50 -15.54 49.95
CA VAL A 648 10.22 -16.82 49.28
C VAL A 648 8.89 -17.38 49.79
N TYR A 649 7.96 -17.65 48.89
CA TYR A 649 6.66 -18.25 49.18
C TYR A 649 6.58 -19.62 48.50
N THR A 650 6.65 -20.70 49.29
CA THR A 650 6.72 -22.06 48.73
C THR A 650 6.24 -23.11 49.72
N ASN A 651 5.77 -24.24 49.19
CA ASN A 651 5.52 -25.45 49.99
C ASN A 651 6.78 -26.32 50.08
N ASN A 652 7.69 -26.21 49.10
CA ASN A 652 8.92 -26.99 49.01
C ASN A 652 10.12 -26.06 48.70
N ALA A 653 10.92 -25.74 49.71
CA ALA A 653 12.11 -24.88 49.61
C ALA A 653 13.39 -25.72 49.43
N ASN A 654 13.68 -26.15 48.20
CA ASN A 654 14.76 -27.08 47.89
C ASN A 654 16.09 -26.35 47.62
N TYR A 655 16.74 -25.90 48.69
CA TYR A 655 18.05 -25.24 48.69
C TYR A 655 18.68 -25.28 50.08
N SER A 656 19.94 -24.87 50.18
CA SER A 656 20.69 -24.75 51.44
C SER A 656 20.62 -23.34 52.02
N GLY A 657 20.59 -23.23 53.36
CA GLY A 657 20.54 -21.95 54.06
C GLY A 657 19.18 -21.23 53.99
N PHE A 658 19.03 -20.15 54.76
CA PHE A 658 17.86 -19.25 54.71
C PHE A 658 16.48 -19.93 54.80
N GLY A 659 16.37 -21.00 55.60
CA GLY A 659 15.13 -21.76 55.78
C GLY A 659 14.83 -22.81 54.70
N GLY A 660 15.77 -23.06 53.77
CA GLY A 660 15.71 -24.20 52.85
C GLY A 660 15.86 -25.55 53.54
N ASN A 661 15.34 -26.61 52.92
CA ASN A 661 15.31 -27.96 53.48
C ASN A 661 16.62 -28.76 53.27
N GLY A 662 17.64 -28.17 52.65
CA GLY A 662 18.94 -28.81 52.42
C GLY A 662 18.96 -29.93 51.39
N SER A 663 17.85 -30.19 50.67
CA SER A 663 17.81 -31.22 49.61
C SER A 663 18.71 -30.91 48.41
N ARG A 664 19.21 -29.68 48.31
CA ARG A 664 20.15 -29.21 47.28
C ARG A 664 21.22 -28.30 47.89
N THR A 665 22.40 -28.26 47.28
CA THR A 665 23.54 -27.45 47.76
C THR A 665 23.53 -26.01 47.25
N GLY A 666 22.65 -25.67 46.30
CA GLY A 666 22.46 -24.29 45.86
C GLY A 666 21.96 -23.38 46.98
N THR A 667 22.31 -22.09 46.94
CA THR A 667 22.04 -21.15 48.04
C THR A 667 21.79 -19.72 47.54
N PHE A 668 21.22 -18.89 48.42
CA PHE A 668 21.21 -17.44 48.25
C PHE A 668 22.53 -16.82 48.75
N ALA A 669 22.92 -15.70 48.13
CA ALA A 669 24.04 -14.86 48.55
C ALA A 669 23.64 -13.37 48.58
N GLY A 670 24.58 -12.47 48.90
CA GLY A 670 24.30 -11.05 49.07
C GLY A 670 23.43 -10.78 50.30
N ARG A 671 22.29 -10.11 50.15
CA ARG A 671 21.30 -9.96 51.23
C ARG A 671 20.58 -11.26 51.61
N GLY A 672 20.74 -12.32 50.83
CA GLY A 672 20.13 -13.61 51.09
C GLY A 672 18.61 -13.58 50.98
N ALA A 673 17.95 -14.53 51.64
CA ALA A 673 16.49 -14.65 51.68
C ALA A 673 15.96 -14.69 53.11
N ASN A 674 14.71 -14.30 53.29
CA ASN A 674 13.97 -14.56 54.53
C ASN A 674 13.55 -16.04 54.59
N ASN A 675 13.24 -16.53 55.78
CA ASN A 675 12.66 -17.88 55.93
C ASN A 675 11.39 -18.02 55.06
N PRO A 676 11.19 -19.16 54.37
CA PRO A 676 10.04 -19.37 53.50
C PRO A 676 8.70 -19.18 54.22
N LEU A 677 7.76 -18.55 53.53
CA LEU A 677 6.37 -18.41 53.96
C LEU A 677 5.46 -19.38 53.18
N PRO A 678 4.28 -19.75 53.75
CA PRO A 678 3.31 -20.57 53.03
C PRO A 678 2.94 -19.96 51.68
N LEU A 679 2.85 -20.80 50.64
CA LEU A 679 2.56 -20.32 49.28
C LEU A 679 1.31 -19.45 49.22
N ARG A 680 0.24 -19.78 49.97
CA ARG A 680 -1.04 -19.04 49.98
C ARG A 680 -0.94 -17.58 50.44
N GLN A 681 0.18 -17.16 51.03
CA GLN A 681 0.41 -15.80 51.51
C GLN A 681 1.13 -14.91 50.49
N PHE A 682 1.48 -15.45 49.31
CA PHE A 682 2.19 -14.66 48.31
C PHE A 682 1.37 -13.45 47.85
N PRO A 683 2.00 -12.28 47.66
CA PRO A 683 1.32 -11.10 47.13
C PRO A 683 0.75 -11.37 45.71
N PRO A 684 -0.43 -10.83 45.37
CA PRO A 684 -1.02 -11.03 44.06
C PRO A 684 -0.16 -10.42 42.94
N LEU A 685 -0.27 -11.01 41.75
CA LEU A 685 0.23 -10.41 40.52
C LEU A 685 -0.79 -9.37 40.04
N ASP A 686 -0.33 -8.18 39.69
CA ASP A 686 -1.22 -7.13 39.18
C ASP A 686 -1.69 -7.45 37.75
N ALA A 687 -2.57 -6.61 37.19
CA ALA A 687 -3.02 -6.75 35.81
C ALA A 687 -1.84 -6.77 34.81
N PRO A 688 -1.98 -7.42 33.64
CA PRO A 688 -0.96 -7.42 32.59
C PRO A 688 -0.53 -6.01 32.19
N GLY A 689 0.78 -5.77 32.24
CA GLY A 689 1.40 -4.60 31.65
C GLY A 689 1.53 -3.36 32.55
N GLY A 690 1.37 -3.49 33.86
CA GLY A 690 1.57 -2.38 34.81
C GLY A 690 0.28 -1.99 35.48
#